data_AF-A0A7C2IR57-F1
#
_entry.id   AF-A0A7C2IR57-F1
#
_cell.length_a   1.000
_cell.length_b   1.000
_cell.length_c   1.000
_cell.angle_alpha   90.00
_cell.angle_beta   90.00
_cell.angle_gamma   90.00
#
_symmetry.space_group_name_H-M   'P 1'
#
loop_
_entity.id
_entity.type
_entity.pdbx_description
1 polymer ?
#
loop_
_entity_poly.entity_id
_entity_poly.type
_entity_poly.pdbx_seq_one_letter_code
_entity_poly.pdbx_strand_id
1 'polypeptide(L)'
;TLAEASDAFGQETEELARALTELVGELKSISARIERTLTPTAGEDEIGQIVVHRLLESVDPDAAREAARAYREAYDRWQRQGADLPATALQADYAALIERSYPFHPDVLIVLNRKTSTIPNFQRTRGALRLLARALRRVWQTRPKDAWLFHLHHLDLADPDIVAELTSRLDRPRYQQVVHADIASQVREAPAHAEEVDQRWAEAGRAQFARKAATAIFLHSITQSGGSGARAEEVNLAVLAPGDDPALVSQALHDLERVCWHLEYEGERWRFQPEPSLNKMIADEMQYVGVSAAKRDLDERLRTIWQSGAFDVRRFPSEPAEIPDDGSKPRLAIMHYDAASTRDADETPPDLVRQLYEQAGTSGGLRTYQNQALFLVADAAQIPRMIEAARFWKAVSRLADDPERAKQLSGEQRKRLRERKDASLVELRLAIHRTYRFLYYPSADASKGAAGLAREALPAQDQGDVERDQSQVILDVLKRLEKVYTADDPPIAPEFIKSRAWPAGRSSVRVAEIVRAFGMRRGLRMLLHDRPLREGILEGIRRGLWVYYNPQEGAGYGSASPSPFIDLGGEGELLEPAEARTRRIPIKGEPVEEERCPVCGQPASACTCGKAEPAPPPVGAFQSEGAVDQALQAIVDQMHDRKVAALSRLIIRVRGEGASGLLELRSLGLAIPQLGPGTYRLDVRVTAELGPQDSLRVEFRGPWDRYRRFKDGLEGLLAQAVRLEVSAALECGFDGGAGTLERLGTVREVLRTLNVGRIEATAVPDGE
;
A
#
# COMPACT_ATOMS: atom_id res chain seq x y z
N THR A 1 47.79 46.98 7.97
CA THR A 1 49.10 46.47 7.53
C THR A 1 49.08 44.96 7.73
N LEU A 2 48.57 44.20 6.75
CA LEU A 2 49.28 43.58 5.61
C LEU A 2 49.97 42.25 5.98
N ALA A 3 49.66 41.21 5.20
CA ALA A 3 50.26 39.88 5.03
C ALA A 3 50.10 38.90 6.22
N GLU A 4 49.15 37.96 6.21
CA GLU A 4 49.02 36.72 5.39
C GLU A 4 49.72 35.51 6.03
N ALA A 5 48.89 34.58 6.53
CA ALA A 5 49.27 33.25 7.01
C ALA A 5 49.35 32.23 5.85
N SER A 6 49.81 32.66 4.66
CA SER A 6 49.93 31.83 3.45
C SER A 6 51.32 31.21 3.27
N ASP A 7 52.33 31.66 4.01
CA ASP A 7 53.75 31.32 3.73
C ASP A 7 54.31 30.17 4.58
N ALA A 8 53.65 29.79 5.67
CA ALA A 8 54.17 28.76 6.60
C ALA A 8 54.08 27.33 6.05
N PHE A 9 53.21 27.08 5.06
CA PHE A 9 53.07 25.78 4.39
C PHE A 9 53.61 25.81 2.96
N GLY A 10 54.12 26.94 2.48
CA GLY A 10 54.61 27.09 1.10
C GLY A 10 55.74 26.12 0.78
N GLN A 11 56.76 26.05 1.66
CA GLN A 11 57.90 25.14 1.48
C GLN A 11 57.51 23.66 1.52
N GLU A 12 56.67 23.23 2.47
CA GLU A 12 56.22 21.83 2.55
C GLU A 12 55.30 21.46 1.37
N THR A 13 54.46 22.39 0.91
CA THR A 13 53.58 22.18 -0.25
C THR A 13 54.39 22.16 -1.55
N GLU A 14 55.46 22.94 -1.64
CA GLU A 14 56.35 23.01 -2.80
C GLU A 14 57.30 21.80 -2.87
N GLU A 15 57.76 21.28 -1.72
CA GLU A 15 58.46 19.99 -1.63
C GLU A 15 57.55 18.82 -1.99
N LEU A 16 56.31 18.81 -1.48
CA LEU A 16 55.33 17.79 -1.84
C LEU A 16 54.99 17.86 -3.33
N ALA A 17 54.79 19.07 -3.89
CA ALA A 17 54.52 19.26 -5.31
C ALA A 17 55.71 18.85 -6.18
N ARG A 18 56.94 19.12 -5.74
CA ARG A 18 58.16 18.69 -6.45
C ARG A 18 58.31 17.18 -6.41
N ALA A 19 58.11 16.55 -5.26
CA ALA A 19 58.10 15.09 -5.12
C ALA A 19 56.98 14.44 -5.96
N LEU A 20 55.78 15.02 -5.98
CA LEU A 20 54.67 14.54 -6.82
C LEU A 20 54.99 14.69 -8.31
N THR A 21 55.65 15.78 -8.70
CA THR A 21 56.05 16.03 -10.10
C THR A 21 57.15 15.07 -10.53
N GLU A 22 58.08 14.73 -9.63
CA GLU A 22 59.12 13.73 -9.85
C GLU A 22 58.51 12.33 -9.97
N LEU A 23 57.58 11.96 -9.09
CA LEU A 23 56.86 10.69 -9.12
C LEU A 23 55.95 10.56 -10.34
N VAL A 24 55.29 11.65 -10.76
CA VAL A 24 54.52 11.73 -12.01
C VAL A 24 55.44 11.69 -13.22
N GLY A 25 56.64 12.28 -13.15
CA GLY A 25 57.68 12.19 -14.17
C GLY A 25 58.20 10.76 -14.31
N GLU A 26 58.46 10.07 -13.20
CA GLU A 26 58.83 8.67 -13.17
C GLU A 26 57.70 7.78 -13.69
N LEU A 27 56.45 7.98 -13.24
CA LEU A 27 55.27 7.26 -13.74
C LEU A 27 55.04 7.51 -15.24
N LYS A 28 55.21 8.74 -15.72
CA LYS A 28 55.15 9.06 -17.15
C LYS A 28 56.31 8.44 -17.92
N SER A 29 57.50 8.36 -17.34
CA SER A 29 58.66 7.70 -17.97
C SER A 29 58.51 6.18 -17.99
N ILE A 30 57.91 5.58 -16.96
CA ILE A 30 57.56 4.16 -16.88
C ILE A 30 56.44 3.85 -17.86
N SER A 31 55.39 4.68 -17.90
CA SER A 31 54.29 4.59 -18.87
C SER A 31 54.77 4.76 -20.31
N ALA A 32 55.62 5.76 -20.57
CA ALA A 32 56.22 5.99 -21.89
C ALA A 32 57.22 4.89 -22.26
N ARG A 33 57.89 4.26 -21.29
CA ARG A 33 58.74 3.09 -21.52
C ARG A 33 57.90 1.85 -21.83
N ILE A 34 56.70 1.72 -21.26
CA ILE A 34 55.72 0.67 -21.58
C ILE A 34 55.10 0.91 -22.98
N GLU A 35 54.73 2.15 -23.32
CA GLU A 35 54.18 2.50 -24.65
C GLU A 35 55.21 2.37 -25.76
N ARG A 36 56.46 2.81 -25.53
CA ARG A 36 57.57 2.68 -26.49
C ARG A 36 58.03 1.23 -26.66
N THR A 37 57.55 0.32 -25.82
CA THR A 37 57.79 -1.13 -25.96
C THR A 37 56.93 -1.74 -27.06
N LEU A 38 55.76 -1.20 -27.46
CA LEU A 38 54.90 -1.82 -28.49
C LEU A 38 55.37 -1.64 -29.94
N THR A 39 56.33 -0.77 -30.21
CA THR A 39 56.97 -0.67 -31.54
C THR A 39 57.81 -1.92 -31.80
N PRO A 40 57.64 -2.62 -32.93
CA PRO A 40 58.54 -3.70 -33.32
C PRO A 40 59.97 -3.14 -33.43
N THR A 41 60.93 -3.79 -32.77
CA THR A 41 62.35 -3.48 -32.98
C THR A 41 62.83 -4.28 -34.18
N ALA A 42 63.79 -3.76 -34.97
CA ALA A 42 64.29 -4.41 -36.20
C ALA A 42 64.70 -5.90 -36.06
N GLY A 43 64.95 -6.39 -34.84
CA GLY A 43 65.22 -7.81 -34.57
C GLY A 43 64.00 -8.75 -34.57
N GLU A 44 62.76 -8.25 -34.54
CA GLU A 44 61.56 -9.12 -34.57
C GLU A 44 61.23 -9.63 -35.98
N ASP A 45 61.53 -8.83 -37.01
CA ASP A 45 61.45 -9.21 -38.43
C ASP A 45 62.29 -10.45 -38.75
N GLU A 46 63.54 -10.48 -38.26
CA GLU A 46 64.47 -11.59 -38.47
C GLU A 46 63.99 -12.87 -37.77
N ILE A 47 63.40 -12.72 -36.57
CA ILE A 47 62.91 -13.86 -35.79
C ILE A 47 61.76 -14.56 -36.50
N GLY A 48 60.82 -13.82 -37.09
CA GLY A 48 59.71 -14.40 -37.84
C GLY A 48 60.18 -15.27 -39.00
N GLN A 49 61.11 -14.76 -39.81
CA GLN A 49 61.67 -15.50 -40.94
C GLN A 49 62.45 -16.75 -40.49
N ILE A 50 63.20 -16.66 -39.40
CA ILE A 50 63.91 -17.82 -38.81
C ILE A 50 62.93 -18.90 -38.37
N VAL A 51 61.81 -18.52 -37.73
CA VAL A 51 60.78 -19.47 -37.26
C VAL A 51 60.10 -20.14 -38.45
N VAL A 52 59.71 -19.39 -39.47
CA VAL A 52 59.11 -19.92 -40.70
C VAL A 52 60.04 -20.93 -41.38
N HIS A 53 61.31 -20.56 -41.63
CA HIS A 53 62.28 -21.46 -42.27
C HIS A 53 62.58 -22.73 -41.47
N ARG A 54 62.40 -22.72 -40.15
CA ARG A 54 62.61 -23.90 -39.31
C ARG A 54 61.40 -24.81 -39.21
N LEU A 55 60.19 -24.28 -39.37
CA LEU A 55 58.94 -25.02 -39.17
C LEU A 55 58.29 -25.48 -40.47
N LEU A 56 58.55 -24.77 -41.58
CA LEU A 56 57.90 -24.99 -42.87
C LEU A 56 58.94 -25.19 -43.96
N GLU A 57 58.68 -26.15 -44.85
CA GLU A 57 59.55 -26.44 -46.00
C GLU A 57 59.47 -25.34 -47.07
N SER A 58 58.26 -24.84 -47.34
CA SER A 58 58.01 -23.74 -48.26
C SER A 58 56.70 -23.03 -47.90
N VAL A 59 56.58 -21.79 -48.37
CA VAL A 59 55.44 -20.91 -48.14
C VAL A 59 55.17 -20.13 -49.42
N ASP A 60 53.90 -19.99 -49.81
CA ASP A 60 53.49 -19.28 -51.03
C ASP A 60 53.55 -17.75 -50.81
N PRO A 61 54.42 -17.02 -51.54
CA PRO A 61 54.51 -15.56 -51.44
C PRO A 61 53.26 -14.82 -51.91
N ASP A 62 52.47 -15.40 -52.82
CA ASP A 62 51.22 -14.79 -53.28
C ASP A 62 50.15 -14.86 -52.19
N ALA A 63 50.04 -16.00 -51.50
CA ALA A 63 49.18 -16.16 -50.33
C ALA A 63 49.58 -15.21 -49.18
N ALA A 64 50.88 -14.99 -48.96
CA ALA A 64 51.37 -14.04 -47.95
C ALA A 64 50.92 -12.60 -48.26
N ARG A 65 51.03 -12.18 -49.52
CA ARG A 65 50.58 -10.85 -50.00
C ARG A 65 49.07 -10.69 -49.91
N GLU A 66 48.32 -11.73 -50.26
CA GLU A 66 46.86 -11.73 -50.16
C GLU A 66 46.40 -11.61 -48.70
N ALA A 67 46.98 -12.41 -47.80
CA ALA A 67 46.67 -12.36 -46.37
C ALA A 67 46.99 -10.97 -45.78
N ALA A 68 48.17 -10.40 -46.09
CA ALA A 68 48.55 -9.07 -45.63
C ALA A 68 47.56 -7.98 -46.07
N ARG A 69 47.09 -8.03 -47.34
CA ARG A 69 46.08 -7.11 -47.86
C ARG A 69 44.73 -7.29 -47.17
N ALA A 70 44.26 -8.53 -47.04
CA ALA A 70 42.99 -8.85 -46.40
C ALA A 70 42.94 -8.35 -44.94
N TYR A 71 44.02 -8.56 -44.18
CA TYR A 71 44.11 -8.05 -42.81
C TYR A 71 44.18 -6.53 -42.75
N ARG A 72 44.91 -5.87 -43.66
CA ARG A 72 44.93 -4.40 -43.70
C ARG A 72 43.53 -3.83 -43.94
N GLU A 73 42.81 -4.36 -44.92
CA GLU A 73 41.44 -3.94 -45.20
C GLU A 73 40.48 -4.23 -44.04
N ALA A 74 40.69 -5.35 -43.34
CA ALA A 74 39.92 -5.71 -42.16
C ALA A 74 40.19 -4.75 -40.98
N TYR A 75 41.46 -4.43 -40.68
CA TYR A 75 41.83 -3.46 -39.64
C TYR A 75 41.24 -2.08 -39.89
N ASP A 76 41.34 -1.58 -41.14
CA ASP A 76 40.75 -0.30 -41.51
C ASP A 76 39.21 -0.33 -41.34
N ARG A 77 38.57 -1.47 -41.62
CA ARG A 77 37.12 -1.64 -41.45
C ARG A 77 36.72 -1.68 -39.98
N TRP A 78 37.40 -2.47 -39.16
CA TRP A 78 37.13 -2.58 -37.73
C TRP A 78 37.37 -1.25 -37.00
N GLN A 79 38.40 -0.49 -37.40
CA GLN A 79 38.62 0.86 -36.90
C GLN A 79 37.42 1.78 -37.19
N ARG A 80 36.87 1.73 -38.41
CA ARG A 80 35.66 2.50 -38.76
C ARG A 80 34.41 2.04 -38.00
N GLN A 81 34.36 0.78 -37.57
CA GLN A 81 33.31 0.24 -36.71
C GLN A 81 33.50 0.59 -35.23
N GLY A 82 34.59 1.28 -34.87
CA GLY A 82 34.90 1.67 -33.50
C GLY A 82 35.51 0.55 -32.65
N ALA A 83 36.07 -0.48 -33.27
CA ALA A 83 36.80 -1.52 -32.53
C ALA A 83 38.11 -0.98 -31.95
N ASP A 84 38.39 -1.32 -30.69
CA ASP A 84 39.69 -1.05 -30.07
C ASP A 84 40.77 -1.90 -30.75
N LEU A 85 41.75 -1.24 -31.36
CA LEU A 85 42.89 -1.88 -32.03
C LEU A 85 44.18 -1.11 -31.69
N PRO A 86 45.33 -1.80 -31.54
CA PRO A 86 46.58 -1.12 -31.27
C PRO A 86 46.97 -0.20 -32.42
N ALA A 87 47.46 1.00 -32.09
CA ALA A 87 47.84 1.99 -33.10
C ALA A 87 48.87 1.47 -34.11
N THR A 88 49.74 0.54 -33.70
CA THR A 88 50.73 -0.11 -34.55
C THR A 88 50.10 -0.97 -35.64
N ALA A 89 48.98 -1.65 -35.37
CA ALA A 89 48.29 -2.52 -36.34
C ALA A 89 47.66 -1.72 -37.50
N LEU A 90 47.39 -0.43 -37.28
CA LEU A 90 46.79 0.47 -38.25
C LEU A 90 47.83 1.13 -39.19
N GLN A 91 49.12 0.93 -38.92
CA GLN A 91 50.20 1.48 -39.73
C GLN A 91 50.44 0.63 -40.99
N ALA A 92 50.94 1.27 -42.07
CA ALA A 92 51.28 0.57 -43.31
C ALA A 92 52.34 -0.52 -43.12
N ASP A 93 53.30 -0.28 -42.22
CA ASP A 93 54.40 -1.20 -41.97
C ASP A 93 53.93 -2.53 -41.34
N TYR A 94 52.77 -2.55 -40.67
CA TYR A 94 52.24 -3.77 -40.06
C TYR A 94 51.80 -4.80 -41.10
N ALA A 95 51.25 -4.36 -42.24
CA ALA A 95 50.92 -5.26 -43.34
C ALA A 95 52.18 -5.91 -43.95
N ALA A 96 53.27 -5.13 -44.07
CA ALA A 96 54.57 -5.67 -44.50
C ALA A 96 55.12 -6.67 -43.47
N LEU A 97 54.90 -6.44 -42.18
CA LEU A 97 55.26 -7.37 -41.12
C LEU A 97 54.46 -8.68 -41.22
N ILE A 98 53.16 -8.62 -41.52
CA ILE A 98 52.33 -9.81 -41.79
C ILE A 98 52.89 -10.61 -42.96
N GLU A 99 53.21 -9.95 -44.10
CA GLU A 99 53.76 -10.62 -45.27
C GLU A 99 55.09 -11.34 -44.96
N ARG A 100 55.96 -10.71 -44.15
CA ARG A 100 57.28 -11.27 -43.76
C ARG A 100 57.19 -12.39 -42.72
N SER A 101 56.15 -12.41 -41.89
CA SER A 101 55.95 -13.39 -40.82
C SER A 101 54.99 -14.53 -41.21
N TYR A 102 54.40 -14.46 -42.41
CA TYR A 102 53.45 -15.45 -42.90
C TYR A 102 54.02 -16.89 -42.84
N PRO A 103 53.24 -17.87 -42.33
CA PRO A 103 51.81 -17.80 -42.00
C PRO A 103 51.49 -17.34 -40.57
N PHE A 104 52.46 -16.88 -39.77
CA PHE A 104 52.21 -16.44 -38.40
C PHE A 104 51.69 -15.01 -38.34
N HIS A 105 50.67 -14.75 -37.53
CA HIS A 105 50.29 -13.40 -37.19
C HIS A 105 51.42 -12.74 -36.36
N PRO A 106 51.83 -11.49 -36.63
CA PRO A 106 52.97 -10.88 -35.93
C PRO A 106 52.84 -10.89 -34.41
N ASP A 107 51.64 -10.73 -33.89
CA ASP A 107 51.36 -10.75 -32.45
C ASP A 107 51.75 -12.07 -31.78
N VAL A 108 51.65 -13.22 -32.48
CA VAL A 108 52.09 -14.52 -31.94
C VAL A 108 53.57 -14.52 -31.63
N LEU A 109 54.36 -13.98 -32.56
CA LEU A 109 55.80 -13.93 -32.44
C LEU A 109 56.21 -12.92 -31.37
N ILE A 110 55.53 -11.75 -31.32
CA ILE A 110 55.79 -10.72 -30.33
C ILE A 110 55.51 -11.23 -28.91
N VAL A 111 54.32 -11.81 -28.69
CA VAL A 111 53.91 -12.33 -27.38
C VAL A 111 54.81 -13.49 -26.96
N LEU A 112 55.04 -14.48 -27.82
CA LEU A 112 55.91 -15.60 -27.47
C LEU A 112 57.35 -15.15 -27.25
N ASN A 113 57.91 -14.28 -28.10
CA ASN A 113 59.30 -13.83 -27.96
C ASN A 113 59.51 -12.97 -26.71
N ARG A 114 58.69 -11.94 -26.50
CA ARG A 114 58.86 -10.99 -25.38
C ARG A 114 58.45 -11.56 -24.04
N LYS A 115 57.38 -12.34 -24.00
CA LYS A 115 56.80 -12.77 -22.73
C LYS A 115 57.37 -14.11 -22.24
N THR A 116 57.83 -15.00 -23.12
CA THR A 116 58.50 -16.26 -22.69
C THR A 116 59.99 -16.09 -22.38
N SER A 117 60.65 -15.06 -22.93
CA SER A 117 62.07 -14.77 -22.62
C SER A 117 62.31 -14.26 -21.20
N THR A 118 61.24 -13.88 -20.49
CA THR A 118 61.27 -13.46 -19.07
C THR A 118 61.15 -14.62 -18.07
N ILE A 119 60.90 -15.86 -18.51
CA ILE A 119 60.62 -17.00 -17.62
C ILE A 119 61.91 -17.83 -17.38
N PRO A 120 62.35 -18.01 -16.11
CA PRO A 120 63.48 -18.86 -15.77
C PRO A 120 63.23 -20.32 -16.20
N ASN A 121 64.26 -21.02 -16.67
CA ASN A 121 64.25 -22.44 -17.09
C ASN A 121 63.60 -22.79 -18.45
N PHE A 122 63.06 -21.82 -19.20
CA PHE A 122 62.67 -22.09 -20.59
C PHE A 122 63.91 -22.10 -21.48
N GLN A 123 64.19 -23.21 -22.19
CA GLN A 123 65.23 -23.23 -23.23
C GLN A 123 64.78 -22.33 -24.39
N ARG A 124 65.15 -21.05 -24.26
CA ARG A 124 64.63 -19.82 -24.90
C ARG A 124 64.06 -19.95 -26.32
N THR A 125 64.67 -20.74 -27.19
CA THR A 125 64.24 -20.92 -28.59
C THR A 125 63.73 -22.31 -28.92
N ARG A 126 64.20 -23.36 -28.22
CA ARG A 126 63.80 -24.75 -28.50
C ARG A 126 62.42 -25.09 -27.93
N GLY A 127 62.07 -24.52 -26.78
CA GLY A 127 60.74 -24.67 -26.18
C GLY A 127 59.65 -24.01 -27.02
N ALA A 128 59.87 -22.76 -27.44
CA ALA A 128 58.91 -22.02 -28.26
C ALA A 128 58.72 -22.66 -29.65
N LEU A 129 59.81 -23.10 -30.30
CA LEU A 129 59.71 -23.82 -31.58
C LEU A 129 58.96 -25.15 -31.43
N ARG A 130 59.15 -25.88 -30.32
CA ARG A 130 58.40 -27.13 -30.09
C ARG A 130 56.91 -26.88 -29.89
N LEU A 131 56.56 -25.84 -29.13
CA LEU A 131 55.18 -25.41 -28.92
C LEU A 131 54.52 -25.03 -30.24
N LEU A 132 55.17 -24.15 -31.01
CA LEU A 132 54.69 -23.70 -32.32
C LEU A 132 54.58 -24.84 -33.31
N ALA A 133 55.58 -25.73 -33.40
CA ALA A 133 55.52 -26.90 -34.27
C ALA A 133 54.30 -27.79 -33.96
N ARG A 134 54.02 -28.00 -32.67
CA ARG A 134 52.88 -28.81 -32.23
C ARG A 134 51.55 -28.14 -32.56
N ALA A 135 51.40 -26.86 -32.23
CA ALA A 135 50.17 -26.13 -32.49
C ALA A 135 49.92 -25.97 -34.01
N LEU A 136 50.97 -25.68 -34.79
CA LEU A 136 50.90 -25.60 -36.25
C LEU A 136 50.49 -26.95 -36.85
N ARG A 137 51.06 -28.06 -36.37
CA ARG A 137 50.66 -29.41 -36.78
C ARG A 137 49.17 -29.66 -36.52
N ARG A 138 48.64 -29.18 -35.39
CA ARG A 138 47.22 -29.30 -35.06
C ARG A 138 46.35 -28.48 -36.03
N VAL A 139 46.70 -27.23 -36.30
CA VAL A 139 46.01 -26.40 -37.30
C VAL A 139 46.05 -27.05 -38.69
N TRP A 140 47.19 -27.62 -39.07
CA TRP A 140 47.35 -28.33 -40.34
C TRP A 140 46.44 -29.56 -40.48
N GLN A 141 46.21 -30.25 -39.37
CA GLN A 141 45.34 -31.44 -39.30
C GLN A 141 43.85 -31.06 -39.27
N THR A 142 43.47 -30.03 -38.50
CA THR A 142 42.07 -29.62 -38.33
C THR A 142 41.56 -28.73 -39.44
N ARG A 143 42.45 -27.97 -40.10
CA ARG A 143 42.16 -27.01 -41.18
C ARG A 143 40.94 -26.12 -40.85
N PRO A 144 41.04 -25.26 -39.82
CA PRO A 144 39.97 -24.34 -39.48
C PRO A 144 39.62 -23.47 -40.69
N LYS A 145 38.32 -23.21 -40.92
CA LYS A 145 37.86 -22.47 -42.11
C LYS A 145 38.31 -21.01 -42.11
N ASP A 146 38.61 -20.48 -40.94
CA ASP A 146 38.96 -19.10 -40.62
C ASP A 146 40.47 -18.89 -40.39
N ALA A 147 41.30 -19.91 -40.61
CA ALA A 147 42.75 -19.86 -40.41
C ALA A 147 43.48 -19.18 -41.58
N TRP A 148 43.24 -17.86 -41.77
CA TRP A 148 44.02 -17.02 -42.71
C TRP A 148 45.49 -16.91 -42.29
N LEU A 149 45.71 -16.74 -40.98
CA LEU A 149 47.00 -16.69 -40.32
C LEU A 149 46.97 -17.57 -39.06
N PHE A 150 48.13 -17.99 -38.62
CA PHE A 150 48.32 -18.61 -37.32
C PHE A 150 48.33 -17.52 -36.23
N HIS A 151 47.21 -17.38 -35.54
CA HIS A 151 46.97 -16.54 -34.35
C HIS A 151 47.25 -17.22 -33.01
N LEU A 152 47.29 -16.42 -31.92
CA LEU A 152 47.55 -16.90 -30.55
C LEU A 152 46.54 -17.96 -30.09
N HIS A 153 45.28 -17.79 -30.44
CA HIS A 153 44.21 -18.72 -30.06
C HIS A 153 44.32 -20.11 -30.71
N HIS A 154 45.20 -20.29 -31.70
CA HIS A 154 45.52 -21.60 -32.26
C HIS A 154 46.43 -22.44 -31.36
N LEU A 155 46.99 -21.86 -30.29
CA LEU A 155 47.59 -22.61 -29.18
C LEU A 155 46.46 -23.31 -28.42
N ASP A 156 46.03 -24.45 -28.95
CA ASP A 156 44.85 -25.16 -28.49
C ASP A 156 45.06 -25.72 -27.07
N LEU A 157 44.51 -25.01 -26.08
CA LEU A 157 44.63 -25.34 -24.67
C LEU A 157 43.83 -26.58 -24.24
N ALA A 158 43.12 -27.27 -25.15
CA ALA A 158 42.59 -28.60 -24.86
C ALA A 158 43.66 -29.69 -24.99
N ASP A 159 44.82 -29.39 -25.62
CA ASP A 159 45.96 -30.31 -25.66
C ASP A 159 46.74 -30.29 -24.33
N PRO A 160 46.76 -31.40 -23.56
CA PRO A 160 47.47 -31.46 -22.26
C PRO A 160 48.94 -31.08 -22.36
N ASP A 161 49.60 -31.38 -23.46
CA ASP A 161 51.02 -31.11 -23.60
C ASP A 161 51.29 -29.64 -23.94
N ILE A 162 50.39 -28.98 -24.70
CA ILE A 162 50.45 -27.52 -24.91
C ILE A 162 50.27 -26.82 -23.56
N VAL A 163 49.30 -27.27 -22.76
CA VAL A 163 49.09 -26.76 -21.40
C VAL A 163 50.32 -26.99 -20.53
N ALA A 164 50.91 -28.19 -20.54
CA ALA A 164 52.10 -28.50 -19.76
C ALA A 164 53.32 -27.65 -20.17
N GLU A 165 53.45 -27.32 -21.46
CA GLU A 165 54.47 -26.42 -21.98
C GLU A 165 54.28 -24.97 -21.52
N LEU A 166 53.03 -24.53 -21.36
CA LEU A 166 52.66 -23.18 -20.92
C LEU A 166 52.49 -23.04 -19.40
N THR A 167 52.64 -24.11 -18.63
CA THR A 167 52.41 -24.11 -17.16
C THR A 167 53.56 -24.78 -16.40
N SER A 168 53.57 -26.11 -16.28
CA SER A 168 54.53 -26.86 -15.47
C SER A 168 55.98 -26.65 -15.91
N ARG A 169 56.23 -26.58 -17.22
CA ARG A 169 57.58 -26.30 -17.76
C ARG A 169 58.02 -24.83 -17.59
N LEU A 170 57.11 -23.96 -17.18
CA LEU A 170 57.33 -22.55 -16.85
C LEU A 170 57.28 -22.30 -15.33
N ASP A 171 57.39 -23.36 -14.52
CA ASP A 171 57.28 -23.32 -13.05
C ASP A 171 55.98 -22.68 -12.55
N ARG A 172 54.89 -22.91 -13.29
CA ARG A 172 53.55 -22.36 -13.04
C ARG A 172 52.45 -23.43 -13.04
N PRO A 173 52.60 -24.55 -12.31
CA PRO A 173 51.65 -25.65 -12.37
C PRO A 173 50.23 -25.26 -11.92
N ARG A 174 50.07 -24.25 -11.05
CA ARG A 174 48.75 -23.78 -10.61
C ARG A 174 47.87 -23.24 -11.75
N TYR A 175 48.46 -22.78 -12.86
CA TYR A 175 47.69 -22.31 -14.04
C TYR A 175 47.04 -23.45 -14.83
N GLN A 176 47.40 -24.72 -14.60
CA GLN A 176 46.69 -25.84 -15.21
C GLN A 176 45.21 -25.86 -14.80
N GLN A 177 44.94 -25.59 -13.52
CA GLN A 177 43.56 -25.53 -13.00
C GLN A 177 42.76 -24.39 -13.63
N VAL A 178 43.42 -23.27 -13.95
CA VAL A 178 42.81 -22.12 -14.63
C VAL A 178 42.36 -22.52 -16.04
N VAL A 179 43.25 -23.18 -16.81
CA VAL A 179 42.90 -23.65 -18.16
C VAL A 179 41.72 -24.61 -18.11
N HIS A 180 41.78 -25.61 -17.23
CA HIS A 180 40.75 -26.64 -17.13
C HIS A 180 39.38 -26.09 -16.71
N ALA A 181 39.34 -25.12 -15.78
CA ALA A 181 38.08 -24.55 -15.31
C ALA A 181 37.49 -23.55 -16.31
N ASP A 182 38.31 -22.66 -16.89
CA ASP A 182 37.78 -21.48 -17.58
C ASP A 182 37.97 -21.46 -19.08
N ILE A 183 38.95 -22.18 -19.65
CA ILE A 183 39.34 -21.98 -21.05
C ILE A 183 39.08 -23.21 -21.92
N ALA A 184 39.55 -24.38 -21.48
CA ALA A 184 39.43 -25.61 -22.25
C ALA A 184 39.47 -26.84 -21.32
N SER A 185 38.41 -27.63 -21.34
CA SER A 185 38.33 -28.87 -20.58
C SER A 185 38.76 -30.06 -21.43
N GLN A 186 39.32 -31.08 -20.76
CA GLN A 186 39.60 -32.38 -21.36
C GLN A 186 38.45 -33.38 -21.14
N VAL A 187 37.52 -33.04 -20.24
CA VAL A 187 36.38 -33.86 -19.88
C VAL A 187 35.17 -33.32 -20.62
N ARG A 188 34.62 -34.09 -21.55
CA ARG A 188 33.49 -33.65 -22.38
C ARG A 188 32.23 -33.39 -21.55
N GLU A 189 32.05 -34.13 -20.47
CA GLU A 189 30.92 -34.01 -19.55
C GLU A 189 31.03 -32.78 -18.62
N ALA A 190 32.18 -32.11 -18.58
CA ALA A 190 32.45 -30.94 -17.77
C ALA A 190 33.22 -29.90 -18.61
N PRO A 191 32.55 -29.21 -19.55
CA PRO A 191 33.18 -28.17 -20.38
C PRO A 191 33.72 -27.03 -19.50
N ALA A 192 34.75 -26.35 -19.99
CA ALA A 192 35.24 -25.14 -19.34
C ALA A 192 34.29 -23.96 -19.61
N HIS A 193 34.30 -22.93 -18.76
CA HIS A 193 33.36 -21.81 -18.89
C HIS A 193 33.38 -21.12 -20.27
N ALA A 194 34.56 -20.95 -20.90
CA ALA A 194 34.64 -20.42 -22.26
C ALA A 194 33.98 -21.34 -23.30
N GLU A 195 34.09 -22.66 -23.14
CA GLU A 195 33.44 -23.64 -24.01
C GLU A 195 31.92 -23.61 -23.82
N GLU A 196 31.42 -23.43 -22.60
CA GLU A 196 29.99 -23.24 -22.32
C GLU A 196 29.43 -21.98 -23.00
N VAL A 197 30.17 -20.87 -22.95
CA VAL A 197 29.78 -19.63 -23.63
C VAL A 197 29.72 -19.86 -25.15
N ASP A 198 30.75 -20.48 -25.73
CA ASP A 198 30.81 -20.78 -27.16
C ASP A 198 29.76 -21.79 -27.60
N GLN A 199 29.41 -22.78 -26.76
CA GLN A 199 28.33 -23.72 -27.04
C GLN A 199 26.99 -23.00 -27.12
N ARG A 200 26.67 -22.17 -26.13
CA ARG A 200 25.44 -21.36 -26.11
C ARG A 200 25.35 -20.43 -27.32
N TRP A 201 26.49 -19.87 -27.76
CA TRP A 201 26.54 -19.01 -28.93
C TRP A 201 26.32 -19.79 -30.23
N ALA A 202 26.90 -20.99 -30.36
CA ALA A 202 26.67 -21.86 -31.51
C ALA A 202 25.22 -22.34 -31.60
N GLU A 203 24.58 -22.67 -30.48
CA GLU A 203 23.14 -23.00 -30.42
C GLU A 203 22.26 -21.85 -30.90
N ALA A 204 22.72 -20.61 -30.71
CA ALA A 204 22.10 -19.39 -31.23
C ALA A 204 22.54 -19.01 -32.66
N GLY A 205 23.35 -19.85 -33.33
CA GLY A 205 23.85 -19.59 -34.69
C GLY A 205 24.90 -18.47 -34.79
N ARG A 206 25.57 -18.13 -33.68
CA ARG A 206 26.57 -17.06 -33.60
C ARG A 206 27.99 -17.61 -33.71
N ALA A 207 28.91 -16.80 -34.23
CA ALA A 207 30.34 -17.14 -34.29
C ALA A 207 30.95 -17.19 -32.88
N GLN A 208 31.82 -18.16 -32.63
CA GLN A 208 32.39 -18.49 -31.32
C GLN A 208 33.71 -17.76 -31.07
N PHE A 209 33.76 -16.96 -30.00
CA PHE A 209 34.93 -16.14 -29.64
C PHE A 209 35.40 -16.30 -28.21
N ALA A 210 34.63 -16.93 -27.33
CA ALA A 210 34.95 -16.98 -25.91
C ALA A 210 36.24 -17.76 -25.66
N ARG A 211 36.39 -18.95 -26.24
CA ARG A 211 37.62 -19.73 -26.12
C ARG A 211 38.83 -19.05 -26.76
N LYS A 212 38.63 -18.37 -27.90
CA LYS A 212 39.68 -17.62 -28.58
C LYS A 212 40.19 -16.46 -27.70
N ALA A 213 39.26 -15.65 -27.19
CA ALA A 213 39.55 -14.53 -26.30
C ALA A 213 40.20 -15.01 -24.99
N ALA A 214 39.66 -16.04 -24.36
CA ALA A 214 40.20 -16.60 -23.13
C ALA A 214 41.63 -17.15 -23.32
N THR A 215 41.92 -17.80 -24.44
CA THR A 215 43.27 -18.28 -24.77
C THR A 215 44.24 -17.11 -24.94
N ALA A 216 43.84 -16.05 -25.66
CA ALA A 216 44.65 -14.84 -25.80
C ALA A 216 44.93 -14.19 -24.43
N ILE A 217 43.90 -13.97 -23.61
CA ILE A 217 44.06 -13.40 -22.26
C ILE A 217 45.01 -14.25 -21.41
N PHE A 218 44.88 -15.57 -21.45
CA PHE A 218 45.73 -16.49 -20.68
C PHE A 218 47.20 -16.35 -21.05
N LEU A 219 47.51 -16.32 -22.35
CA LEU A 219 48.87 -16.14 -22.84
C LEU A 219 49.44 -14.78 -22.44
N HIS A 220 48.61 -13.75 -22.36
CA HIS A 220 49.01 -12.44 -21.83
C HIS A 220 49.14 -12.43 -20.30
N SER A 221 48.54 -13.39 -19.59
CA SER A 221 48.51 -13.46 -18.12
C SER A 221 49.67 -14.25 -17.51
N ILE A 222 50.15 -15.32 -18.18
CA ILE A 222 51.23 -16.21 -17.69
C ILE A 222 52.63 -15.57 -17.67
N THR A 223 52.74 -14.28 -18.00
CA THR A 223 53.97 -13.56 -18.28
C THR A 223 54.54 -12.91 -17.01
N GLN A 224 55.86 -12.86 -16.84
CA GLN A 224 56.50 -12.34 -15.62
C GLN A 224 56.73 -10.82 -15.62
N SER A 225 56.58 -10.13 -16.76
CA SER A 225 56.77 -8.69 -16.87
C SER A 225 55.59 -7.88 -16.31
N GLY A 226 55.87 -6.63 -15.91
CA GLY A 226 54.81 -5.65 -15.61
C GLY A 226 53.85 -5.52 -16.79
N GLY A 227 52.54 -5.51 -16.52
CA GLY A 227 51.50 -5.55 -17.56
C GLY A 227 50.89 -6.93 -17.85
N SER A 228 50.89 -7.85 -16.88
CA SER A 228 50.15 -9.13 -16.97
C SER A 228 48.66 -8.89 -17.26
N GLY A 229 48.09 -9.71 -18.14
CA GLY A 229 46.72 -9.58 -18.65
C GLY A 229 46.67 -8.86 -20.01
N ALA A 230 45.49 -8.88 -20.64
CA ALA A 230 45.26 -8.29 -21.96
C ALA A 230 44.23 -7.17 -21.89
N ARG A 231 44.48 -6.08 -22.64
CA ARG A 231 43.49 -5.05 -22.96
C ARG A 231 42.58 -5.49 -24.11
N ALA A 232 41.48 -4.77 -24.32
CA ALA A 232 40.53 -5.06 -25.41
C ALA A 232 41.22 -5.04 -26.78
N GLU A 233 42.08 -4.04 -27.00
CA GLU A 233 42.89 -3.90 -28.22
C GLU A 233 43.82 -5.10 -28.48
N GLU A 234 44.43 -5.66 -27.42
CA GLU A 234 45.32 -6.83 -27.51
C GLU A 234 44.50 -8.09 -27.83
N VAL A 235 43.32 -8.26 -27.21
CA VAL A 235 42.46 -9.41 -27.49
C VAL A 235 41.91 -9.35 -28.91
N ASN A 236 41.41 -8.19 -29.36
CA ASN A 236 40.89 -8.00 -30.72
C ASN A 236 41.96 -8.35 -31.77
N LEU A 237 43.19 -7.85 -31.59
CA LEU A 237 44.31 -8.15 -32.49
C LEU A 237 44.63 -9.65 -32.53
N ALA A 238 44.49 -10.36 -31.41
CA ALA A 238 44.85 -11.78 -31.28
C ALA A 238 43.78 -12.76 -31.79
N VAL A 239 42.53 -12.33 -31.97
CA VAL A 239 41.40 -13.23 -32.25
C VAL A 239 40.67 -12.94 -33.56
N LEU A 240 40.67 -11.70 -34.02
CA LEU A 240 39.91 -11.31 -35.21
C LEU A 240 40.57 -11.79 -36.51
N ALA A 241 39.76 -12.36 -37.40
CA ALA A 241 40.13 -12.72 -38.76
C ALA A 241 39.24 -11.99 -39.79
N PRO A 242 39.73 -11.75 -41.03
CA PRO A 242 38.94 -11.08 -42.06
C PRO A 242 37.54 -11.68 -42.22
N GLY A 243 36.52 -10.83 -42.03
CA GLY A 243 35.11 -11.23 -42.05
C GLY A 243 34.43 -11.28 -40.68
N ASP A 244 35.20 -11.25 -39.59
CA ASP A 244 34.67 -11.26 -38.23
C ASP A 244 34.07 -9.91 -37.81
N ASP A 245 33.13 -9.98 -36.85
CA ASP A 245 32.51 -8.83 -36.20
C ASP A 245 33.16 -8.57 -34.83
N PRO A 246 33.86 -7.44 -34.61
CA PRO A 246 34.52 -7.12 -33.34
C PRO A 246 33.53 -6.96 -32.18
N ALA A 247 32.27 -6.64 -32.43
CA ALA A 247 31.26 -6.55 -31.38
C ALA A 247 31.03 -7.91 -30.69
N LEU A 248 31.23 -9.02 -31.40
CA LEU A 248 31.16 -10.36 -30.83
C LEU A 248 32.35 -10.62 -29.89
N VAL A 249 33.54 -10.09 -30.15
CA VAL A 249 34.67 -10.24 -29.22
C VAL A 249 34.39 -9.49 -27.92
N SER A 250 33.90 -8.25 -28.00
CA SER A 250 33.53 -7.46 -26.81
C SER A 250 32.44 -8.14 -25.97
N GLN A 251 31.43 -8.74 -26.62
CA GLN A 251 30.39 -9.51 -25.91
C GLN A 251 30.95 -10.78 -25.27
N ALA A 252 31.89 -11.46 -25.93
CA ALA A 252 32.53 -12.65 -25.39
C ALA A 252 33.36 -12.31 -24.14
N LEU A 253 34.09 -11.19 -24.15
CA LEU A 253 34.83 -10.68 -22.99
C LEU A 253 33.91 -10.41 -21.79
N HIS A 254 32.76 -9.78 -22.01
CA HIS A 254 31.78 -9.54 -20.96
C HIS A 254 31.15 -10.84 -20.43
N ASP A 255 30.84 -11.79 -21.32
CA ASP A 255 30.32 -13.10 -20.93
C ASP A 255 31.36 -13.86 -20.08
N LEU A 256 32.63 -13.89 -20.51
CA LEU A 256 33.74 -14.51 -19.78
C LEU A 256 33.94 -13.88 -18.40
N GLU A 257 33.93 -12.55 -18.29
CA GLU A 257 34.04 -11.85 -16.99
C GLU A 257 32.93 -12.24 -16.01
N ARG A 258 31.74 -12.58 -16.51
CA ARG A 258 30.60 -12.99 -15.68
C ARG A 258 30.71 -14.45 -15.20
N VAL A 259 31.30 -15.34 -16.00
CA VAL A 259 31.26 -16.80 -15.73
C VAL A 259 32.59 -17.37 -15.24
N CYS A 260 33.73 -16.85 -15.70
CA CYS A 260 35.03 -17.42 -15.40
C CYS A 260 35.36 -17.29 -13.90
N TRP A 261 36.01 -18.33 -13.40
CA TRP A 261 36.34 -18.50 -11.99
C TRP A 261 37.69 -17.92 -11.60
N HIS A 262 38.59 -17.72 -12.57
CA HIS A 262 39.97 -17.30 -12.40
C HIS A 262 40.31 -16.04 -13.21
N LEU A 263 39.31 -15.43 -13.85
CA LEU A 263 39.45 -14.20 -14.61
C LEU A 263 39.07 -12.99 -13.75
N GLU A 264 39.95 -12.00 -13.71
CA GLU A 264 39.71 -10.69 -13.08
C GLU A 264 39.88 -9.58 -14.12
N TYR A 265 39.13 -8.49 -13.95
CA TYR A 265 39.25 -7.28 -14.75
C TYR A 265 39.70 -6.12 -13.88
N GLU A 266 40.99 -5.75 -13.95
CA GLU A 266 41.60 -4.70 -13.13
C GLU A 266 42.47 -3.79 -14.01
N GLY A 267 42.34 -2.47 -13.86
CA GLY A 267 43.17 -1.50 -14.59
C GLY A 267 43.08 -1.64 -16.12
N GLU A 268 41.86 -1.81 -16.64
CA GLU A 268 41.56 -2.02 -18.07
C GLU A 268 42.15 -3.29 -18.69
N ARG A 269 42.51 -4.27 -17.85
CA ARG A 269 43.10 -5.54 -18.30
C ARG A 269 42.32 -6.72 -17.74
N TRP A 270 41.99 -7.66 -18.62
CA TRP A 270 41.57 -9.01 -18.22
C TRP A 270 42.80 -9.83 -17.89
N ARG A 271 42.84 -10.44 -16.71
CA ARG A 271 43.97 -11.28 -16.26
C ARG A 271 43.46 -12.57 -15.65
N PHE A 272 43.98 -13.68 -16.15
CA PHE A 272 43.84 -14.97 -15.50
C PHE A 272 44.86 -15.12 -14.37
N GLN A 273 44.40 -15.54 -13.20
CA GLN A 273 45.25 -15.77 -12.04
C GLN A 273 44.85 -17.07 -11.31
N PRO A 274 45.80 -17.78 -10.66
CA PRO A 274 45.48 -19.00 -9.92
C PRO A 274 44.53 -18.79 -8.74
N GLU A 275 44.54 -17.59 -8.16
CA GLU A 275 43.63 -17.18 -7.09
C GLU A 275 42.18 -17.12 -7.62
N PRO A 276 41.19 -17.57 -6.83
CA PRO A 276 39.79 -17.50 -7.24
C PRO A 276 39.32 -16.05 -7.39
N SER A 277 38.53 -15.79 -8.43
CA SER A 277 37.82 -14.51 -8.63
C SER A 277 36.63 -14.37 -7.68
N LEU A 278 36.05 -13.16 -7.61
CA LEU A 278 34.79 -12.93 -6.91
C LEU A 278 33.66 -13.86 -7.37
N ASN A 279 33.60 -14.23 -8.66
CA ASN A 279 32.57 -15.14 -9.17
C ASN A 279 32.69 -16.52 -8.52
N LYS A 280 33.92 -17.05 -8.46
CA LYS A 280 34.20 -18.35 -7.83
C LYS A 280 33.92 -18.30 -6.34
N MET A 281 34.36 -17.25 -5.65
CA MET A 281 34.08 -17.10 -4.21
C MET A 281 32.57 -17.09 -3.92
N ILE A 282 31.76 -16.42 -4.74
CA ILE A 282 30.30 -16.42 -4.61
C ILE A 282 29.73 -17.81 -4.93
N ALA A 283 30.19 -18.46 -6.00
CA ALA A 283 29.74 -19.80 -6.38
C ALA A 283 30.05 -20.84 -5.30
N ASP A 284 31.24 -20.79 -4.71
CA ASP A 284 31.64 -21.63 -3.57
C ASP A 284 30.75 -21.34 -2.35
N GLU A 285 30.49 -20.07 -2.03
CA GLU A 285 29.60 -19.70 -0.93
C GLU A 285 28.15 -20.18 -1.16
N MET A 286 27.66 -20.15 -2.40
CA MET A 286 26.34 -20.69 -2.75
C MET A 286 26.18 -22.18 -2.46
N GLN A 287 27.27 -22.96 -2.48
CA GLN A 287 27.24 -24.39 -2.11
C GLN A 287 26.93 -24.58 -0.62
N TYR A 288 27.35 -23.63 0.23
CA TYR A 288 27.06 -23.63 1.67
C TYR A 288 25.70 -22.99 2.02
N VAL A 289 25.08 -22.30 1.07
CA VAL A 289 23.73 -21.76 1.21
C VAL A 289 22.70 -22.81 0.76
N GLY A 290 22.29 -23.64 1.71
CA GLY A 290 21.22 -24.61 1.50
C GLY A 290 19.85 -23.95 1.25
N VAL A 291 18.99 -24.62 0.48
CA VAL A 291 17.64 -24.15 0.12
C VAL A 291 16.83 -23.77 1.36
N SER A 292 16.84 -24.58 2.42
CA SER A 292 16.11 -24.30 3.66
C SER A 292 16.57 -23.03 4.36
N ALA A 293 17.87 -22.69 4.26
CA ALA A 293 18.39 -21.45 4.82
C ALA A 293 17.98 -20.23 3.98
N ALA A 294 17.86 -20.37 2.66
CA ALA A 294 17.37 -19.31 1.79
C ALA A 294 15.86 -19.09 1.95
N LYS A 295 15.07 -20.16 2.07
CA LYS A 295 13.63 -20.10 2.34
C LYS A 295 13.32 -19.35 3.64
N ARG A 296 14.03 -19.64 4.74
CA ARG A 296 13.85 -18.90 6.01
C ARG A 296 14.05 -17.39 5.87
N ASP A 297 15.09 -16.96 5.14
CA ASP A 297 15.34 -15.54 4.91
C ASP A 297 14.28 -14.93 3.99
N LEU A 298 13.82 -15.69 3.00
CA LEU A 298 12.76 -15.30 2.09
C LEU A 298 11.44 -15.10 2.85
N ASP A 299 11.09 -16.01 3.75
CA ASP A 299 9.86 -15.94 4.56
C ASP A 299 9.88 -14.69 5.44
N GLU A 300 11.02 -14.36 6.04
CA GLU A 300 11.17 -13.14 6.84
C GLU A 300 11.00 -11.88 5.99
N ARG A 301 11.56 -11.87 4.77
CA ARG A 301 11.37 -10.76 3.83
C ARG A 301 9.92 -10.62 3.40
N LEU A 302 9.27 -11.71 3.01
CA LEU A 302 7.88 -11.73 2.57
C LEU A 302 6.91 -11.14 3.61
N ARG A 303 7.20 -11.28 4.92
CA ARG A 303 6.41 -10.66 5.99
C ARG A 303 6.40 -9.12 5.93
N THR A 304 7.45 -8.52 5.37
CA THR A 304 7.65 -7.06 5.35
C THR A 304 7.16 -6.37 4.07
N ILE A 305 6.91 -7.12 3.00
CA ILE A 305 6.59 -6.56 1.67
C ILE A 305 5.20 -5.96 1.60
N TRP A 306 4.21 -6.63 2.19
CA TRP A 306 2.82 -6.17 2.24
C TRP A 306 2.47 -5.70 3.64
N GLN A 307 2.22 -4.40 3.77
CA GLN A 307 1.87 -3.78 5.04
C GLN A 307 0.36 -3.62 5.18
N SER A 308 -0.11 -3.62 6.43
CA SER A 308 -1.54 -3.40 6.71
C SER A 308 -1.85 -1.91 6.48
N GLY A 309 -2.70 -1.63 5.50
CA GLY A 309 -3.04 -0.27 5.05
C GLY A 309 -4.51 -0.19 4.70
N ALA A 310 -4.87 -0.28 3.42
CA ALA A 310 -6.26 -0.47 2.99
C ALA A 310 -6.83 -1.84 3.38
N PHE A 311 -5.97 -2.85 3.53
CA PHE A 311 -6.33 -4.22 3.88
C PHE A 311 -5.81 -4.59 5.28
N ASP A 312 -6.43 -5.59 5.89
CA ASP A 312 -5.85 -6.34 7.00
C ASP A 312 -5.05 -7.52 6.43
N VAL A 313 -3.73 -7.40 6.40
CA VAL A 313 -2.86 -8.38 5.74
C VAL A 313 -2.63 -9.59 6.65
N ARG A 314 -3.01 -10.77 6.20
CA ARG A 314 -2.77 -12.05 6.88
C ARG A 314 -1.64 -12.78 6.19
N ARG A 315 -0.52 -12.98 6.88
CA ARG A 315 0.69 -13.57 6.29
C ARG A 315 0.68 -15.07 6.56
N PHE A 316 0.76 -15.84 5.48
CA PHE A 316 0.85 -17.30 5.51
C PHE A 316 -0.25 -18.01 6.33
N PRO A 317 -1.54 -17.64 6.16
CA PRO A 317 -2.60 -18.38 6.82
C PRO A 317 -2.60 -19.84 6.33
N SER A 318 -2.59 -20.75 7.27
CA SER A 318 -2.59 -22.20 7.09
C SER A 318 -3.92 -22.83 7.51
N GLU A 319 -4.72 -22.14 8.33
CA GLU A 319 -6.02 -22.60 8.79
C GLU A 319 -7.10 -21.50 8.73
N PRO A 320 -8.39 -21.86 8.61
CA PRO A 320 -9.48 -20.88 8.48
C PRO A 320 -9.60 -19.88 9.64
N ALA A 321 -9.16 -20.25 10.84
CA ALA A 321 -9.19 -19.40 12.02
C ALA A 321 -8.23 -18.20 11.94
N GLU A 322 -7.17 -18.29 11.14
CA GLU A 322 -6.15 -17.24 10.99
C GLU A 322 -6.62 -16.08 10.08
N ILE A 323 -7.74 -16.25 9.38
CA ILE A 323 -8.42 -15.20 8.63
C ILE A 323 -9.75 -14.88 9.35
N PRO A 324 -9.80 -13.80 10.16
CA PRO A 324 -11.00 -13.43 10.90
C PRO A 324 -12.21 -13.26 9.98
N ASP A 325 -13.37 -13.72 10.44
CA ASP A 325 -14.65 -13.62 9.75
C ASP A 325 -15.56 -12.60 10.44
N ASP A 326 -15.10 -11.36 10.51
CA ASP A 326 -15.87 -10.23 11.04
C ASP A 326 -16.04 -9.15 9.97
N GLY A 327 -17.06 -8.28 10.07
CA GLY A 327 -17.38 -7.32 9.02
C GLY A 327 -16.48 -6.08 8.93
N SER A 328 -15.40 -5.98 9.74
CA SER A 328 -14.68 -4.72 9.94
C SER A 328 -13.90 -4.21 8.71
N LYS A 329 -13.09 -5.07 8.08
CA LYS A 329 -12.17 -4.65 7.02
C LYS A 329 -11.80 -5.79 6.07
N PRO A 330 -11.62 -5.56 4.76
CA PRO A 330 -11.14 -6.60 3.85
C PRO A 330 -9.76 -7.16 4.24
N ARG A 331 -9.63 -8.50 4.19
CA ARG A 331 -8.41 -9.25 4.50
C ARG A 331 -7.70 -9.61 3.21
N LEU A 332 -6.39 -9.39 3.21
CA LEU A 332 -5.51 -9.85 2.16
C LEU A 332 -4.62 -10.97 2.72
N ALA A 333 -4.94 -12.21 2.38
CA ALA A 333 -4.15 -13.38 2.72
C ALA A 333 -2.99 -13.57 1.73
N ILE A 334 -1.76 -13.42 2.21
CA ILE A 334 -0.56 -13.72 1.42
C ILE A 334 -0.23 -15.20 1.62
N MET A 335 -0.45 -16.01 0.60
CA MET A 335 -0.27 -17.46 0.71
C MET A 335 1.20 -17.85 0.67
N HIS A 336 1.60 -18.80 1.51
CA HIS A 336 2.98 -19.29 1.45
C HIS A 336 3.21 -20.08 0.16
N TYR A 337 4.30 -19.80 -0.57
CA TYR A 337 4.56 -20.38 -1.90
C TYR A 337 4.69 -21.91 -1.89
N ASP A 338 5.15 -22.52 -0.79
CA ASP A 338 5.18 -23.98 -0.63
C ASP A 338 3.80 -24.58 -0.27
N ALA A 339 2.90 -23.79 0.33
CA ALA A 339 1.60 -24.28 0.80
C ALA A 339 0.50 -24.13 -0.27
N ALA A 340 0.54 -23.05 -1.04
CA ALA A 340 -0.36 -22.82 -2.15
C ALA A 340 0.32 -22.01 -3.26
N SER A 341 0.40 -22.61 -4.44
CA SER A 341 0.86 -21.98 -5.67
C SER A 341 0.01 -22.45 -6.84
N THR A 342 0.08 -21.73 -7.95
CA THR A 342 -0.72 -21.99 -9.15
C THR A 342 0.09 -21.67 -10.39
N ARG A 343 -0.24 -22.26 -11.55
CA ARG A 343 0.34 -21.91 -12.84
C ARG A 343 -0.63 -21.02 -13.62
N ASP A 344 -0.11 -20.31 -14.61
CA ASP A 344 -0.92 -19.43 -15.44
C ASP A 344 -2.09 -20.15 -16.13
N ALA A 345 -1.87 -21.40 -16.56
CA ALA A 345 -2.89 -22.25 -17.19
C ALA A 345 -3.97 -22.78 -16.23
N ASP A 346 -3.77 -22.68 -14.90
CA ASP A 346 -4.71 -23.23 -13.93
C ASP A 346 -5.83 -22.22 -13.63
N GLU A 347 -7.05 -22.49 -14.08
CA GLU A 347 -8.18 -21.56 -13.87
C GLU A 347 -8.78 -21.62 -12.46
N THR A 348 -8.53 -22.70 -11.71
CA THR A 348 -9.09 -22.93 -10.37
C THR A 348 -8.13 -22.52 -9.26
N PRO A 349 -8.63 -21.93 -8.16
CA PRO A 349 -7.78 -21.59 -7.01
C PRO A 349 -7.20 -22.86 -6.36
N PRO A 350 -6.01 -22.79 -5.74
CA PRO A 350 -5.46 -23.89 -4.94
C PRO A 350 -6.42 -24.35 -3.83
N ASP A 351 -6.38 -25.64 -3.47
CA ASP A 351 -7.30 -26.22 -2.48
C ASP A 351 -7.28 -25.50 -1.13
N LEU A 352 -6.09 -25.11 -0.65
CA LEU A 352 -5.98 -24.33 0.59
C LEU A 352 -6.69 -22.97 0.47
N VAL A 353 -6.54 -22.28 -0.66
CA VAL A 353 -7.22 -20.99 -0.89
C VAL A 353 -8.74 -21.18 -0.89
N ARG A 354 -9.23 -22.23 -1.55
CA ARG A 354 -10.65 -22.58 -1.55
C ARG A 354 -11.16 -22.89 -0.14
N GLN A 355 -10.43 -23.70 0.64
CA GLN A 355 -10.78 -24.02 2.02
C GLN A 355 -10.86 -22.76 2.89
N LEU A 356 -9.84 -21.90 2.83
CA LEU A 356 -9.78 -20.65 3.62
C LEU A 356 -10.87 -19.65 3.22
N TYR A 357 -11.30 -19.68 1.95
CA TYR A 357 -12.41 -18.85 1.45
C TYR A 357 -13.78 -19.36 1.89
N GLU A 358 -13.99 -20.67 1.88
CA GLU A 358 -15.28 -21.29 2.21
C GLU A 358 -15.51 -21.41 3.73
N GLN A 359 -14.44 -21.59 4.50
CA GLN A 359 -14.50 -21.88 5.94
C GLN A 359 -13.98 -20.73 6.81
N ALA A 360 -14.43 -20.71 8.06
CA ALA A 360 -14.01 -19.78 9.10
C ALA A 360 -14.02 -20.42 10.49
N GLY A 361 -13.17 -19.88 11.38
CA GLY A 361 -13.07 -20.32 12.78
C GLY A 361 -12.41 -21.70 12.95
N THR A 362 -12.21 -22.11 14.20
CA THR A 362 -11.53 -23.37 14.55
C THR A 362 -12.37 -24.61 14.26
N SER A 363 -13.70 -24.48 14.23
CA SER A 363 -14.63 -25.58 13.93
C SER A 363 -14.93 -25.76 12.44
N GLY A 364 -14.37 -24.93 11.55
CA GLY A 364 -14.58 -25.02 10.11
C GLY A 364 -16.00 -24.66 9.64
N GLY A 365 -16.65 -23.70 10.30
CA GLY A 365 -17.96 -23.21 9.90
C GLY A 365 -17.92 -22.47 8.56
N LEU A 366 -19.06 -22.29 7.90
CA LEU A 366 -19.12 -21.53 6.64
C LEU A 366 -18.77 -20.06 6.86
N ARG A 367 -17.87 -19.52 6.04
CA ARG A 367 -17.48 -18.11 6.08
C ARG A 367 -18.66 -17.21 5.73
N THR A 368 -18.94 -16.23 6.59
CA THR A 368 -20.03 -15.27 6.43
C THR A 368 -19.60 -14.10 5.54
N TYR A 369 -18.43 -13.50 5.83
CA TYR A 369 -17.94 -12.30 5.15
C TYR A 369 -17.03 -12.64 3.96
N GLN A 370 -17.53 -13.52 3.07
CA GLN A 370 -16.77 -13.98 1.90
C GLN A 370 -16.35 -12.85 0.96
N ASN A 371 -17.11 -11.75 0.87
CA ASN A 371 -16.74 -10.62 0.01
C ASN A 371 -15.53 -9.82 0.56
N GLN A 372 -15.04 -10.14 1.75
CA GLN A 372 -13.89 -9.47 2.38
C GLN A 372 -12.62 -10.33 2.39
N ALA A 373 -12.61 -11.51 1.77
CA ALA A 373 -11.45 -12.40 1.73
C ALA A 373 -10.76 -12.37 0.36
N LEU A 374 -9.55 -11.80 0.32
CA LEU A 374 -8.67 -11.72 -0.85
C LEU A 374 -7.44 -12.60 -0.63
N PHE A 375 -6.90 -13.21 -1.69
CA PHE A 375 -5.73 -14.08 -1.60
C PHE A 375 -4.68 -13.72 -2.65
N LEU A 376 -3.43 -13.55 -2.23
CA LEU A 376 -2.30 -13.39 -3.14
C LEU A 376 -1.50 -14.70 -3.18
N VAL A 377 -1.36 -15.26 -4.37
CA VAL A 377 -0.80 -16.60 -4.60
C VAL A 377 0.41 -16.52 -5.52
N ALA A 378 1.39 -17.36 -5.23
CA ALA A 378 2.62 -17.48 -6.01
C ALA A 378 2.42 -18.24 -7.34
N ASP A 379 3.10 -17.78 -8.38
CA ASP A 379 3.29 -18.50 -9.63
C ASP A 379 4.32 -19.62 -9.44
N ALA A 380 3.85 -20.87 -9.53
CA ALA A 380 4.67 -22.06 -9.35
C ALA A 380 5.87 -22.10 -10.32
N ALA A 381 5.76 -21.49 -11.50
CA ALA A 381 6.86 -21.46 -12.47
C ALA A 381 8.01 -20.52 -12.06
N GLN A 382 7.75 -19.52 -11.21
CA GLN A 382 8.76 -18.55 -10.78
C GLN A 382 9.42 -18.90 -9.43
N ILE A 383 8.81 -19.78 -8.63
CA ILE A 383 9.33 -20.19 -7.31
C ILE A 383 10.81 -20.62 -7.36
N PRO A 384 11.27 -21.49 -8.29
CA PRO A 384 12.68 -21.90 -8.33
C PRO A 384 13.62 -20.70 -8.53
N ARG A 385 13.26 -19.75 -9.39
CA ARG A 385 14.06 -18.54 -9.63
C ARG A 385 14.10 -17.62 -8.43
N MET A 386 12.98 -17.45 -7.73
CA MET A 386 12.92 -16.68 -6.48
C MET A 386 13.81 -17.29 -5.38
N ILE A 387 13.81 -18.62 -5.24
CA ILE A 387 14.69 -19.32 -4.29
C ILE A 387 16.16 -19.14 -4.68
N GLU A 388 16.52 -19.30 -5.96
CA GLU A 388 17.89 -19.11 -6.42
C GLU A 388 18.37 -17.66 -6.23
N ALA A 389 17.52 -16.66 -6.50
CA ALA A 389 17.83 -15.26 -6.21
C ALA A 389 18.09 -15.02 -4.70
N ALA A 390 17.31 -15.68 -3.83
CA ALA A 390 17.50 -15.60 -2.38
C ALA A 390 18.81 -16.28 -1.95
N ARG A 391 19.15 -17.43 -2.54
CA ARG A 391 20.43 -18.13 -2.29
C ARG A 391 21.62 -17.27 -2.70
N PHE A 392 21.56 -16.68 -3.90
CA PHE A 392 22.59 -15.80 -4.42
C PHE A 392 22.77 -14.57 -3.54
N TRP A 393 21.70 -13.84 -3.23
CA TRP A 393 21.76 -12.67 -2.33
C TRP A 393 22.36 -13.03 -0.96
N LYS A 394 21.97 -14.18 -0.38
CA LYS A 394 22.49 -14.63 0.90
C LYS A 394 23.99 -14.98 0.84
N ALA A 395 24.43 -15.66 -0.22
CA ALA A 395 25.83 -15.99 -0.43
C ALA A 395 26.69 -14.73 -0.56
N VAL A 396 26.26 -13.79 -1.40
CA VAL A 396 26.93 -12.49 -1.58
C VAL A 396 26.94 -11.71 -0.27
N SER A 397 25.84 -11.70 0.49
CA SER A 397 25.76 -11.00 1.78
C SER A 397 26.70 -11.59 2.82
N ARG A 398 26.76 -12.92 2.94
CA ARG A 398 27.72 -13.59 3.84
C ARG A 398 29.15 -13.23 3.50
N LEU A 399 29.51 -13.27 2.21
CA LEU A 399 30.87 -12.95 1.78
C LEU A 399 31.22 -11.47 2.03
N ALA A 400 30.25 -10.56 1.84
CA ALA A 400 30.44 -9.13 2.01
C ALA A 400 30.50 -8.71 3.50
N ASP A 401 29.74 -9.36 4.36
CA ASP A 401 29.58 -9.00 5.77
C ASP A 401 30.56 -9.75 6.69
N ASP A 402 31.28 -10.76 6.18
CA ASP A 402 32.31 -11.49 6.92
C ASP A 402 33.62 -10.68 7.02
N PRO A 403 34.04 -10.26 8.23
CA PRO A 403 35.24 -9.44 8.42
C PRO A 403 36.56 -10.15 8.04
N GLU A 404 36.64 -11.47 8.22
CA GLU A 404 37.85 -12.25 7.89
C GLU A 404 37.97 -12.44 6.39
N ARG A 405 36.86 -12.67 5.70
CA ARG A 405 36.83 -12.71 4.23
C ARG A 405 37.14 -11.35 3.63
N ALA A 406 36.59 -10.27 4.21
CA ALA A 406 36.87 -8.92 3.76
C ALA A 406 38.39 -8.62 3.73
N LYS A 407 39.16 -9.07 4.75
CA LYS A 407 40.63 -8.89 4.79
C LYS A 407 41.36 -9.53 3.61
N GLN A 408 40.82 -10.59 3.03
CA GLN A 408 41.40 -11.31 1.89
C GLN A 408 41.13 -10.62 0.54
N LEU A 409 40.18 -9.68 0.50
CA LEU A 409 39.77 -8.97 -0.71
C LEU A 409 40.50 -7.63 -0.86
N SER A 410 40.84 -7.27 -2.10
CA SER A 410 41.35 -5.93 -2.44
C SER A 410 40.27 -4.86 -2.23
N GLY A 411 40.67 -3.58 -2.14
CA GLY A 411 39.72 -2.47 -1.98
C GLY A 411 38.68 -2.40 -3.11
N GLU A 412 39.12 -2.66 -4.35
CA GLU A 412 38.27 -2.72 -5.55
C GLU A 412 37.33 -3.94 -5.51
N GLN A 413 37.85 -5.12 -5.13
CA GLN A 413 37.01 -6.32 -4.98
C GLN A 413 35.93 -6.13 -3.91
N ARG A 414 36.24 -5.47 -2.79
CA ARG A 414 35.23 -5.13 -1.76
C ARG A 414 34.16 -4.18 -2.28
N LYS A 415 34.55 -3.20 -3.11
CA LYS A 415 33.60 -2.27 -3.73
C LYS A 415 32.65 -3.02 -4.67
N ARG A 416 33.19 -3.82 -5.60
CA ARG A 416 32.39 -4.64 -6.52
C ARG A 416 31.49 -5.65 -5.81
N LEU A 417 31.97 -6.25 -4.73
CA LEU A 417 31.17 -7.18 -3.93
C LEU A 417 29.97 -6.49 -3.26
N ARG A 418 30.14 -5.26 -2.76
CA ARG A 418 29.03 -4.44 -2.24
C ARG A 418 28.03 -4.08 -3.33
N GLU A 419 28.50 -3.62 -4.49
CA GLU A 419 27.64 -3.33 -5.65
C GLU A 419 26.85 -4.58 -6.07
N ARG A 420 27.47 -5.76 -6.08
CA ARG A 420 26.78 -7.04 -6.33
C ARG A 420 25.78 -7.40 -5.23
N LYS A 421 26.06 -7.08 -3.97
CA LYS A 421 25.12 -7.28 -2.86
C LYS A 421 23.86 -6.44 -3.05
N ASP A 422 24.03 -5.17 -3.38
CA ASP A 422 22.91 -4.24 -3.61
C ASP A 422 22.11 -4.64 -4.85
N ALA A 423 22.79 -4.97 -5.96
CA ALA A 423 22.13 -5.46 -7.18
C ALA A 423 21.36 -6.77 -6.95
N SER A 424 21.93 -7.72 -6.20
CA SER A 424 21.26 -8.99 -5.89
C SER A 424 20.05 -8.81 -4.97
N LEU A 425 20.05 -7.80 -4.10
CA LEU A 425 18.88 -7.46 -3.30
C LEU A 425 17.74 -6.92 -4.17
N VAL A 426 18.06 -6.07 -5.15
CA VAL A 426 17.08 -5.58 -6.14
C VAL A 426 16.51 -6.74 -6.94
N GLU A 427 17.35 -7.63 -7.46
CA GLU A 427 16.91 -8.81 -8.21
C GLU A 427 16.04 -9.75 -7.38
N LEU A 428 16.39 -9.98 -6.10
CA LEU A 428 15.56 -10.75 -5.19
C LEU A 428 14.16 -10.13 -5.03
N ARG A 429 14.05 -8.81 -4.87
CA ARG A 429 12.74 -8.14 -4.80
C ARG A 429 11.94 -8.34 -6.09
N LEU A 430 12.56 -8.14 -7.25
CA LEU A 430 11.92 -8.39 -8.55
C LEU A 430 11.44 -9.83 -8.70
N ALA A 431 12.27 -10.80 -8.28
CA ALA A 431 11.91 -12.21 -8.31
C ALA A 431 10.71 -12.53 -7.41
N ILE A 432 10.61 -11.89 -6.23
CA ILE A 432 9.46 -12.01 -5.35
C ILE A 432 8.20 -11.45 -6.02
N HIS A 433 8.26 -10.25 -6.61
CA HIS A 433 7.08 -9.63 -7.27
C HIS A 433 6.63 -10.43 -8.50
N ARG A 434 7.57 -10.94 -9.30
CA ARG A 434 7.26 -11.83 -10.43
C ARG A 434 6.62 -13.13 -9.96
N THR A 435 6.95 -13.59 -8.77
CA THR A 435 6.38 -14.81 -8.19
C THR A 435 5.00 -14.56 -7.60
N TYR A 436 4.83 -13.56 -6.73
CA TYR A 436 3.56 -13.23 -6.09
C TYR A 436 2.67 -12.34 -6.97
N ARG A 437 2.08 -12.96 -8.00
CA ARG A 437 1.34 -12.22 -9.05
C ARG A 437 -0.12 -12.61 -9.22
N PHE A 438 -0.62 -13.68 -8.62
CA PHE A 438 -2.01 -14.10 -8.83
C PHE A 438 -2.89 -13.62 -7.67
N LEU A 439 -3.72 -12.61 -7.93
CA LEU A 439 -4.70 -12.10 -6.99
C LEU A 439 -6.04 -12.81 -7.22
N TYR A 440 -6.48 -13.54 -6.21
CA TYR A 440 -7.82 -14.10 -6.14
C TYR A 440 -8.74 -13.19 -5.33
N TYR A 441 -9.89 -12.85 -5.89
CA TYR A 441 -10.85 -11.95 -5.28
C TYR A 441 -12.30 -12.40 -5.48
N PRO A 442 -13.21 -12.09 -4.54
CA PRO A 442 -14.61 -12.47 -4.66
C PRO A 442 -15.28 -11.82 -5.87
N SER A 443 -15.98 -12.61 -6.69
CA SER A 443 -16.76 -12.08 -7.80
C SER A 443 -18.00 -12.92 -8.08
N ALA A 444 -19.11 -12.26 -8.42
CA ALA A 444 -20.31 -12.93 -8.91
C ALA A 444 -20.09 -13.59 -10.29
N ASP A 445 -19.15 -13.06 -11.08
CA ASP A 445 -18.85 -13.52 -12.45
C ASP A 445 -17.77 -14.61 -12.48
N ALA A 446 -17.30 -15.07 -11.31
CA ALA A 446 -16.31 -16.14 -11.23
C ALA A 446 -16.84 -17.44 -11.86
N SER A 447 -15.96 -18.22 -12.49
CA SER A 447 -16.34 -19.49 -13.11
C SER A 447 -16.87 -20.47 -12.06
N LYS A 448 -17.77 -21.38 -12.46
CA LYS A 448 -18.42 -22.33 -11.53
C LYS A 448 -17.41 -23.22 -10.78
N GLY A 449 -16.23 -23.46 -11.35
CA GLY A 449 -15.15 -24.23 -10.73
C GLY A 449 -14.26 -23.42 -9.78
N ALA A 450 -14.33 -22.09 -9.80
CA ALA A 450 -13.43 -21.22 -9.03
C ALA A 450 -13.96 -20.84 -7.63
N ALA A 451 -14.95 -21.56 -7.12
CA ALA A 451 -15.55 -21.34 -5.80
C ALA A 451 -16.05 -19.90 -5.52
N GLY A 452 -16.32 -19.10 -6.54
CA GLY A 452 -16.72 -17.68 -6.38
C GLY A 452 -15.55 -16.69 -6.32
N LEU A 453 -14.33 -17.14 -6.56
CA LEU A 453 -13.13 -16.31 -6.70
C LEU A 453 -12.82 -16.11 -8.19
N ALA A 454 -12.73 -14.86 -8.61
CA ALA A 454 -12.08 -14.50 -9.87
C ALA A 454 -10.57 -14.34 -9.64
N ARG A 455 -9.79 -14.44 -10.71
CA ARG A 455 -8.34 -14.32 -10.69
C ARG A 455 -7.90 -13.18 -11.61
N GLU A 456 -6.99 -12.35 -11.13
CA GLU A 456 -6.30 -11.34 -11.92
C GLU A 456 -4.79 -11.51 -11.73
N ALA A 457 -4.03 -11.40 -12.82
CA ALA A 457 -2.59 -11.34 -12.75
C ALA A 457 -2.13 -9.89 -12.52
N LEU A 458 -1.38 -9.66 -11.44
CA LEU A 458 -0.74 -8.39 -11.18
C LEU A 458 0.30 -8.09 -12.29
N PRO A 459 0.44 -6.82 -12.70
CA PRO A 459 1.42 -6.44 -13.71
C PRO A 459 2.84 -6.70 -13.19
N ALA A 460 3.75 -7.04 -14.11
CA ALA A 460 5.17 -7.13 -13.77
C ALA A 460 5.67 -5.74 -13.37
N GLN A 461 6.40 -5.67 -12.26
CA GLN A 461 7.00 -4.41 -11.79
C GLN A 461 8.44 -4.29 -12.26
N ASP A 462 8.80 -3.09 -12.70
CA ASP A 462 10.17 -2.71 -13.06
C ASP A 462 10.88 -2.07 -11.86
N GLN A 463 12.22 -1.95 -11.94
CA GLN A 463 13.07 -1.50 -10.83
C GLN A 463 12.61 -0.18 -10.15
N GLY A 464 11.99 0.74 -10.90
CA GLY A 464 11.52 2.04 -10.38
C GLY A 464 10.24 1.98 -9.54
N ASP A 465 9.44 0.90 -9.65
CA ASP A 465 8.15 0.77 -8.95
C ASP A 465 8.23 -0.07 -7.66
N VAL A 466 9.37 -0.73 -7.42
CA VAL A 466 9.61 -1.66 -6.31
C VAL A 466 9.68 -0.96 -4.94
N GLU A 467 9.80 0.37 -4.90
CA GLU A 467 9.86 1.15 -3.64
C GLU A 467 8.48 1.49 -3.04
N ARG A 468 7.37 1.24 -3.75
CA ARG A 468 6.01 1.49 -3.24
C ARG A 468 5.54 0.35 -2.35
N ASP A 469 4.75 0.66 -1.32
CA ASP A 469 3.99 -0.36 -0.57
C ASP A 469 3.15 -1.17 -1.56
N GLN A 470 3.43 -2.47 -1.65
CA GLN A 470 2.86 -3.36 -2.67
C GLN A 470 1.37 -3.60 -2.47
N SER A 471 0.85 -3.29 -1.27
CA SER A 471 -0.59 -3.23 -1.03
C SER A 471 -1.28 -2.18 -1.91
N GLN A 472 -0.59 -1.12 -2.32
CA GLN A 472 -1.12 -0.09 -3.22
C GLN A 472 -1.37 -0.63 -4.63
N VAL A 473 -0.49 -1.50 -5.14
CA VAL A 473 -0.62 -2.11 -6.47
C VAL A 473 -1.90 -2.96 -6.53
N ILE A 474 -2.13 -3.74 -5.47
CA ILE A 474 -3.35 -4.55 -5.32
C ILE A 474 -4.58 -3.64 -5.26
N LEU A 475 -4.50 -2.54 -4.51
CA LEU A 475 -5.58 -1.55 -4.44
C LEU A 475 -5.89 -0.93 -5.82
N ASP A 476 -4.86 -0.55 -6.58
CA ASP A 476 -5.03 0.04 -7.91
C ASP A 476 -5.65 -0.94 -8.91
N VAL A 477 -5.24 -2.21 -8.85
CA VAL A 477 -5.89 -3.28 -9.62
C VAL A 477 -7.36 -3.44 -9.22
N LEU A 478 -7.68 -3.48 -7.92
CA LEU A 478 -9.06 -3.61 -7.46
C LEU A 478 -9.92 -2.38 -7.79
N LYS A 479 -9.34 -1.17 -7.82
CA LYS A 479 -10.01 0.05 -8.31
C LYS A 479 -10.34 -0.07 -9.80
N ARG A 480 -9.38 -0.49 -10.63
CA ARG A 480 -9.57 -0.71 -12.07
C ARG A 480 -10.65 -1.76 -12.34
N LEU A 481 -10.70 -2.82 -11.53
CA LEU A 481 -11.72 -3.87 -11.61
C LEU A 481 -13.08 -3.45 -10.99
N GLU A 482 -13.20 -2.21 -10.50
CA GLU A 482 -14.39 -1.70 -9.82
C GLU A 482 -14.85 -2.59 -8.65
N LYS A 483 -13.92 -3.14 -7.87
CA LYS A 483 -14.20 -4.06 -6.75
C LYS A 483 -14.15 -3.41 -5.37
N VAL A 484 -13.74 -2.16 -5.26
CA VAL A 484 -13.62 -1.45 -3.99
C VAL A 484 -14.28 -0.07 -4.06
N TYR A 485 -14.72 0.43 -2.91
CA TYR A 485 -15.07 1.81 -2.65
C TYR A 485 -14.03 2.43 -1.72
N THR A 486 -13.48 3.57 -2.11
CA THR A 486 -12.46 4.35 -1.41
C THR A 486 -12.97 5.72 -1.04
N ALA A 487 -12.17 6.53 -0.33
CA ALA A 487 -12.59 7.84 0.13
C ALA A 487 -12.87 8.86 -1.00
N ASP A 488 -12.29 8.62 -2.19
CA ASP A 488 -12.39 9.49 -3.36
C ASP A 488 -13.55 9.10 -4.28
N ASP A 489 -14.18 7.95 -4.05
CA ASP A 489 -15.31 7.49 -4.85
C ASP A 489 -16.58 8.30 -4.58
N PRO A 490 -17.44 8.50 -5.60
CA PRO A 490 -18.70 9.19 -5.42
C PRO A 490 -19.65 8.42 -4.47
N PRO A 491 -20.67 9.10 -3.91
CA PRO A 491 -21.71 8.45 -3.13
C PRO A 491 -22.30 7.24 -3.86
N ILE A 492 -22.48 6.14 -3.13
CA ILE A 492 -23.12 4.95 -3.69
C ILE A 492 -24.57 5.31 -4.04
N ALA A 493 -24.99 5.02 -5.27
CA ALA A 493 -26.34 5.32 -5.73
C ALA A 493 -27.39 4.71 -4.78
N PRO A 494 -28.33 5.50 -4.23
CA PRO A 494 -29.32 5.02 -3.27
C PRO A 494 -30.15 3.83 -3.79
N GLU A 495 -30.52 3.88 -5.07
CA GLU A 495 -31.30 2.84 -5.74
C GLU A 495 -30.50 1.52 -5.85
N PHE A 496 -29.18 1.61 -5.98
CA PHE A 496 -28.28 0.46 -5.94
C PHE A 496 -28.21 -0.15 -4.53
N ILE A 497 -28.13 0.68 -3.48
CA ILE A 497 -28.19 0.21 -2.07
C ILE A 497 -29.50 -0.53 -1.84
N LYS A 498 -30.64 0.05 -2.24
CA LYS A 498 -31.97 -0.54 -2.07
C LYS A 498 -32.15 -1.85 -2.84
N SER A 499 -31.65 -1.93 -4.07
CA SER A 499 -31.83 -3.14 -4.90
C SER A 499 -30.84 -4.27 -4.58
N ARG A 500 -29.60 -3.94 -4.17
CA ARG A 500 -28.51 -4.93 -4.04
C ARG A 500 -28.02 -5.20 -2.63
N ALA A 501 -28.16 -4.26 -1.68
CA ALA A 501 -27.74 -4.45 -0.29
C ALA A 501 -28.91 -4.68 0.67
N TRP A 502 -30.08 -4.11 0.38
CA TRP A 502 -31.30 -4.33 1.17
C TRP A 502 -31.75 -5.82 1.13
N PRO A 503 -32.22 -6.40 2.24
CA PRO A 503 -32.82 -7.74 2.25
C PRO A 503 -34.17 -7.79 1.52
N ALA A 504 -34.37 -8.77 0.64
CA ALA A 504 -35.61 -8.89 -0.13
C ALA A 504 -36.85 -9.02 0.78
N GLY A 505 -37.92 -8.29 0.44
CA GLY A 505 -39.22 -8.38 1.14
C GLY A 505 -39.30 -7.67 2.49
N ARG A 506 -38.28 -6.93 2.92
CA ARG A 506 -38.31 -6.15 4.18
C ARG A 506 -38.60 -4.67 3.92
N SER A 507 -39.55 -4.11 4.67
CA SER A 507 -39.87 -2.68 4.66
C SER A 507 -38.99 -1.85 5.62
N SER A 508 -38.19 -2.50 6.47
CA SER A 508 -37.18 -1.86 7.32
C SER A 508 -35.90 -2.69 7.39
N VAL A 509 -34.75 -2.01 7.54
CA VAL A 509 -33.44 -2.66 7.66
C VAL A 509 -32.53 -1.83 8.57
N ARG A 510 -31.75 -2.48 9.44
CA ARG A 510 -30.72 -1.79 10.20
C ARG A 510 -29.55 -1.39 9.30
N VAL A 511 -28.95 -0.22 9.54
CA VAL A 511 -27.81 0.24 8.75
C VAL A 511 -26.63 -0.75 8.85
N ALA A 512 -26.41 -1.33 10.03
CA ALA A 512 -25.42 -2.39 10.22
C ALA A 512 -25.68 -3.63 9.33
N GLU A 513 -26.94 -3.95 9.00
CA GLU A 513 -27.28 -5.05 8.09
C GLU A 513 -26.95 -4.71 6.63
N ILE A 514 -27.03 -3.43 6.24
CA ILE A 514 -26.57 -2.95 4.94
C ILE A 514 -25.05 -3.08 4.84
N VAL A 515 -24.30 -2.60 5.84
CA VAL A 515 -22.83 -2.75 5.88
C VAL A 515 -22.43 -4.22 5.82
N ARG A 516 -23.11 -5.07 6.61
CA ARG A 516 -22.92 -6.51 6.59
C ARG A 516 -23.17 -7.10 5.20
N ALA A 517 -24.19 -6.64 4.47
CA ALA A 517 -24.44 -7.12 3.11
C ALA A 517 -23.25 -6.85 2.16
N PHE A 518 -22.59 -5.69 2.26
CA PHE A 518 -21.38 -5.39 1.50
C PHE A 518 -20.22 -6.34 1.82
N GLY A 519 -20.12 -6.82 3.05
CA GLY A 519 -19.12 -7.81 3.44
C GLY A 519 -19.47 -9.26 3.06
N MET A 520 -20.76 -9.58 2.89
CA MET A 520 -21.22 -10.94 2.58
C MET A 520 -21.42 -11.21 1.07
N ARG A 521 -21.99 -10.26 0.33
CA ARG A 521 -22.47 -10.49 -1.06
C ARG A 521 -21.36 -10.19 -2.08
N ARG A 522 -20.90 -11.22 -2.81
CA ARG A 522 -19.84 -11.15 -3.85
C ARG A 522 -20.14 -10.22 -5.03
N GLY A 523 -21.41 -9.85 -5.21
CA GLY A 523 -21.86 -8.91 -6.24
C GLY A 523 -21.74 -7.44 -5.85
N LEU A 524 -21.36 -7.15 -4.60
CA LEU A 524 -21.13 -5.79 -4.11
C LEU A 524 -19.62 -5.49 -4.08
N ARG A 525 -19.26 -4.22 -4.26
CA ARG A 525 -17.86 -3.77 -4.09
C ARG A 525 -17.51 -3.74 -2.60
N MET A 526 -16.27 -4.04 -2.24
CA MET A 526 -15.79 -3.95 -0.86
C MET A 526 -15.73 -2.50 -0.39
N LEU A 527 -16.17 -2.24 0.84
CA LEU A 527 -16.04 -0.92 1.47
C LEU A 527 -14.66 -0.83 2.14
N LEU A 528 -13.75 -0.03 1.57
CA LEU A 528 -12.49 0.32 2.22
C LEU A 528 -12.61 1.62 3.03
N HIS A 529 -13.66 2.40 2.74
CA HIS A 529 -14.00 3.61 3.47
C HIS A 529 -15.52 3.76 3.57
N ASP A 530 -15.99 4.33 4.68
CA ASP A 530 -17.41 4.43 5.01
C ASP A 530 -18.13 5.56 4.28
N ARG A 531 -17.39 6.59 3.85
CA ARG A 531 -17.92 7.82 3.25
C ARG A 531 -18.86 7.55 2.06
N PRO A 532 -18.51 6.77 1.03
CA PRO A 532 -19.41 6.55 -0.12
C PRO A 532 -20.75 5.94 0.28
N LEU A 533 -20.76 5.01 1.24
CA LEU A 533 -21.99 4.41 1.75
C LEU A 533 -22.79 5.42 2.58
N ARG A 534 -22.13 6.15 3.49
CA ARG A 534 -22.76 7.16 4.35
C ARG A 534 -23.42 8.27 3.53
N GLU A 535 -22.72 8.80 2.55
CA GLU A 535 -23.23 9.82 1.64
C GLU A 535 -24.36 9.27 0.75
N GLY A 536 -24.26 8.02 0.30
CA GLY A 536 -25.32 7.33 -0.41
C GLY A 536 -26.60 7.16 0.43
N ILE A 537 -26.46 6.85 1.73
CA ILE A 537 -27.58 6.79 2.66
C ILE A 537 -28.24 8.16 2.81
N LEU A 538 -27.43 9.22 2.99
CA LEU A 538 -27.91 10.60 3.10
C LEU A 538 -28.61 11.10 1.84
N GLU A 539 -28.08 10.74 0.66
CA GLU A 539 -28.71 11.06 -0.62
C GLU A 539 -30.06 10.35 -0.75
N GLY A 540 -30.17 9.09 -0.31
CA GLY A 540 -31.44 8.37 -0.31
C GLY A 540 -32.49 8.97 0.62
N ILE A 541 -32.08 9.54 1.77
CA ILE A 541 -32.95 10.32 2.65
C ILE A 541 -33.42 11.59 1.93
N ARG A 542 -32.51 12.35 1.32
CA ARG A 542 -32.83 13.59 0.58
C ARG A 542 -33.80 13.34 -0.58
N ARG A 543 -33.67 12.19 -1.27
CA ARG A 543 -34.57 11.76 -2.35
C ARG A 543 -35.89 11.15 -1.87
N GLY A 544 -36.06 10.94 -0.56
CA GLY A 544 -37.26 10.33 0.01
C GLY A 544 -37.42 8.84 -0.29
N LEU A 545 -36.32 8.13 -0.58
CA LEU A 545 -36.34 6.68 -0.84
C LEU A 545 -36.54 5.86 0.44
N TRP A 546 -36.07 6.40 1.57
CA TRP A 546 -36.23 5.86 2.92
C TRP A 546 -36.13 6.97 3.96
N VAL A 547 -36.62 6.66 5.16
CA VAL A 547 -36.45 7.45 6.38
C VAL A 547 -35.38 6.79 7.24
N TYR A 548 -34.40 7.55 7.74
CA TYR A 548 -33.47 7.05 8.73
C TYR A 548 -34.03 7.26 10.14
N TYR A 549 -34.28 6.19 10.87
CA TYR A 549 -34.73 6.24 12.26
C TYR A 549 -33.55 6.01 13.21
N ASN A 550 -33.40 6.92 14.17
CA ASN A 550 -32.45 6.78 15.27
C ASN A 550 -33.21 6.39 16.55
N PRO A 551 -33.11 5.14 17.02
CA PRO A 551 -33.80 4.70 18.23
C PRO A 551 -33.42 5.47 19.49
N GLN A 552 -32.18 5.97 19.58
CA GLN A 552 -31.71 6.71 20.76
C GLN A 552 -32.40 8.08 20.89
N GLU A 553 -32.76 8.68 19.76
CA GLU A 553 -33.47 9.96 19.72
C GLU A 553 -34.99 9.79 19.61
N GLY A 554 -35.46 8.57 19.35
CA GLY A 554 -36.87 8.28 19.09
C GLY A 554 -37.42 9.01 17.86
N ALA A 555 -36.57 9.42 16.92
CA ALA A 555 -36.93 10.29 15.81
C ALA A 555 -36.41 9.80 14.46
N GLY A 556 -37.20 10.06 13.41
CA GLY A 556 -36.88 9.79 12.03
C GLY A 556 -36.34 11.02 11.29
N TYR A 557 -35.57 10.76 10.25
CA TYR A 557 -34.99 11.75 9.35
C TYR A 557 -35.42 11.40 7.92
N GLY A 558 -36.29 12.24 7.35
CA GLY A 558 -36.79 12.17 5.99
C GLY A 558 -36.23 13.29 5.10
N SER A 559 -36.83 13.52 3.93
CA SER A 559 -36.32 14.48 2.94
C SER A 559 -36.33 15.94 3.39
N ALA A 560 -37.24 16.31 4.32
CA ALA A 560 -37.33 17.65 4.89
C ALA A 560 -36.45 17.84 6.15
N SER A 561 -35.81 16.77 6.62
CA SER A 561 -34.99 16.80 7.83
C SER A 561 -33.60 17.39 7.57
N PRO A 562 -32.96 18.02 8.58
CA PRO A 562 -31.52 18.28 8.51
C PRO A 562 -30.75 16.96 8.37
N SER A 563 -29.58 17.00 7.72
CA SER A 563 -28.78 15.78 7.48
C SER A 563 -28.36 15.13 8.80
N PRO A 564 -28.82 13.91 9.12
CA PRO A 564 -28.43 13.22 10.34
C PRO A 564 -26.97 12.72 10.27
N PHE A 565 -26.39 12.45 11.43
CA PHE A 565 -25.22 11.58 11.48
C PHE A 565 -25.67 10.13 11.35
N ILE A 566 -25.24 9.45 10.30
CA ILE A 566 -25.55 8.03 10.07
C ILE A 566 -24.52 7.17 10.80
N ASP A 567 -24.90 6.52 11.89
CA ASP A 567 -24.02 5.53 12.51
C ASP A 567 -24.12 4.19 11.76
N LEU A 568 -23.03 3.78 11.12
CA LEU A 568 -22.97 2.55 10.34
C LEU A 568 -22.90 1.28 11.21
N GLY A 569 -22.42 1.41 12.46
CA GLY A 569 -22.32 0.30 13.41
C GLY A 569 -23.41 0.30 14.49
N GLY A 570 -24.22 1.36 14.56
CA GLY A 570 -25.25 1.55 15.58
C GLY A 570 -26.59 0.89 15.26
N GLU A 571 -27.58 1.16 16.11
CA GLU A 571 -28.94 0.62 16.03
C GLU A 571 -29.85 1.39 15.04
N GLY A 572 -29.30 2.29 14.24
CA GLY A 572 -30.07 3.07 13.26
C GLY A 572 -30.73 2.19 12.19
N GLU A 573 -31.96 2.55 11.79
CA GLU A 573 -32.75 1.83 10.79
C GLU A 573 -33.05 2.69 9.57
N LEU A 574 -33.03 2.09 8.39
CA LEU A 574 -33.63 2.63 7.17
C LEU A 574 -35.02 2.01 7.00
N LEU A 575 -36.03 2.86 6.95
CA LEU A 575 -37.44 2.48 6.82
C LEU A 575 -37.95 2.95 5.46
N GLU A 576 -38.75 2.13 4.78
CA GLU A 576 -39.54 2.64 3.68
C GLU A 576 -40.52 3.71 4.18
N PRO A 577 -40.81 4.77 3.40
CA PRO A 577 -41.69 5.86 3.86
C PRO A 577 -43.07 5.38 4.33
N ALA A 578 -43.62 4.33 3.70
CA ALA A 578 -44.89 3.73 4.12
C ALA A 578 -44.80 3.04 5.50
N GLU A 579 -43.67 2.39 5.79
CA GLU A 579 -43.41 1.74 7.08
C GLU A 579 -43.24 2.78 8.18
N ALA A 580 -42.50 3.86 7.92
CA ALA A 580 -42.32 4.96 8.87
C ALA A 580 -43.67 5.59 9.27
N ARG A 581 -44.59 5.78 8.31
CA ARG A 581 -45.97 6.25 8.57
C ARG A 581 -46.78 5.25 9.37
N THR A 582 -46.67 3.96 9.05
CA THR A 582 -47.38 2.88 9.76
C THR A 582 -46.94 2.82 11.23
N ARG A 583 -45.64 2.98 11.49
CA ARG A 583 -45.05 3.03 12.84
C ARG A 583 -45.22 4.38 13.54
N ARG A 584 -45.78 5.39 12.88
CA ARG A 584 -45.95 6.77 13.39
C ARG A 584 -44.65 7.36 13.93
N ILE A 585 -43.53 7.15 13.22
CA ILE A 585 -42.23 7.68 13.60
C ILE A 585 -42.23 9.21 13.44
N PRO A 586 -41.91 10.01 14.47
CA PRO A 586 -41.85 11.46 14.34
C PRO A 586 -40.66 11.87 13.47
N ILE A 587 -40.91 12.55 12.35
CA ILE A 587 -39.85 13.00 11.42
C ILE A 587 -39.38 14.41 11.80
N LYS A 588 -38.09 14.57 12.09
CA LYS A 588 -37.51 15.89 12.41
C LYS A 588 -37.59 16.82 11.20
N GLY A 589 -38.06 18.04 11.37
CA GLY A 589 -38.09 19.03 10.28
C GLY A 589 -39.25 18.88 9.30
N GLU A 590 -40.02 17.78 9.33
CA GLU A 590 -41.39 17.82 8.81
C GLU A 590 -42.24 18.61 9.82
N PRO A 591 -43.11 19.52 9.37
CA PRO A 591 -44.09 20.10 10.27
C PRO A 591 -44.90 18.93 10.81
N VAL A 592 -44.76 18.67 12.12
CA VAL A 592 -45.72 17.83 12.84
C VAL A 592 -47.09 18.38 12.43
N GLU A 593 -47.95 17.56 11.83
CA GLU A 593 -49.33 17.98 11.56
C GLU A 593 -49.87 18.52 12.89
N GLU A 594 -49.95 19.83 13.00
CA GLU A 594 -50.40 20.47 14.22
C GLU A 594 -51.81 19.94 14.44
N GLU A 595 -52.03 19.21 15.54
CA GLU A 595 -53.35 18.74 15.93
C GLU A 595 -54.28 19.96 15.87
N ARG A 596 -55.19 19.96 14.90
CA ARG A 596 -56.10 21.09 14.68
C ARG A 596 -57.24 20.95 15.65
N CYS A 597 -57.60 22.04 16.30
CA CYS A 597 -58.75 22.05 17.19
C CYS A 597 -60.02 21.65 16.41
N PRO A 598 -60.76 20.60 16.82
CA PRO A 598 -61.96 20.15 16.11
C PRO A 598 -63.12 21.16 16.18
N VAL A 599 -63.02 22.21 16.99
CA VAL A 599 -64.03 23.27 17.12
C VAL A 599 -63.75 24.47 16.22
N CYS A 600 -62.48 24.84 16.01
CA CYS A 600 -62.12 26.09 15.32
C CYS A 600 -61.09 25.92 14.18
N GLY A 601 -60.57 24.72 13.93
CA GLY A 601 -59.71 24.38 12.79
C GLY A 601 -58.30 24.97 12.81
N GLN A 602 -57.98 25.76 13.84
CA GLN A 602 -56.64 26.33 14.08
C GLN A 602 -55.69 25.30 14.69
N PRO A 603 -54.37 25.42 14.46
CA PRO A 603 -53.35 24.65 15.16
C PRO A 603 -53.50 24.64 16.68
N ALA A 604 -53.24 23.52 17.37
CA ALA A 604 -53.27 23.44 18.85
C ALA A 604 -52.39 24.51 19.52
N SER A 605 -51.29 24.89 18.88
CA SER A 605 -50.38 25.96 19.32
C SER A 605 -51.02 27.36 19.33
N ALA A 606 -52.01 27.61 18.48
CA ALA A 606 -52.72 28.88 18.29
C ALA A 606 -54.21 28.82 18.73
N CYS A 607 -54.65 27.69 19.27
CA CYS A 607 -56.02 27.47 19.69
C CYS A 607 -56.35 28.26 20.97
N THR A 608 -57.29 29.20 20.87
CA THR A 608 -57.86 29.95 22.02
C THR A 608 -59.19 29.37 22.50
N CYS A 609 -59.61 28.24 21.93
CA CYS A 609 -60.90 27.59 22.14
C CYS A 609 -60.91 26.83 23.49
N GLY A 610 -60.69 27.54 24.61
CA GLY A 610 -60.61 27.00 25.98
C GLY A 610 -59.83 27.89 26.96
N LYS A 611 -58.89 28.71 26.47
CA LYS A 611 -58.11 29.66 27.30
C LYS A 611 -58.94 30.92 27.58
N ALA A 612 -59.44 31.03 28.81
CA ALA A 612 -60.03 32.26 29.31
C ALA A 612 -58.96 33.35 29.45
N GLU A 613 -58.94 34.32 28.54
CA GLU A 613 -58.27 35.60 28.80
C GLU A 613 -58.84 36.20 30.11
N PRO A 614 -58.01 36.49 31.12
CA PRO A 614 -58.48 37.14 32.33
C PRO A 614 -58.93 38.56 31.99
N ALA A 615 -60.12 38.95 32.46
CA ALA A 615 -60.49 40.36 32.47
C ALA A 615 -59.41 41.15 33.24
N PRO A 616 -58.91 42.29 32.70
CA PRO A 616 -57.88 43.07 33.37
C PRO A 616 -58.35 43.46 34.78
N PRO A 617 -57.48 43.34 35.80
CA PRO A 617 -57.87 43.66 37.16
C PRO A 617 -58.27 45.13 37.28
N PRO A 618 -59.28 45.45 38.12
CA PRO A 618 -59.65 46.83 38.39
C PRO A 618 -58.48 47.58 39.02
N VAL A 619 -58.24 48.82 38.57
CA VAL A 619 -57.15 49.68 39.03
C VAL A 619 -57.25 49.88 40.54
N GLY A 620 -56.17 49.59 41.28
CA GLY A 620 -56.12 49.73 42.75
C GLY A 620 -56.42 48.46 43.55
N ALA A 621 -56.77 47.34 42.91
CA ALA A 621 -57.00 46.06 43.59
C ALA A 621 -55.71 45.43 44.15
N PHE A 622 -55.85 44.66 45.22
CA PHE A 622 -54.82 43.79 45.76
C PHE A 622 -54.84 42.45 45.03
N GLN A 623 -53.66 41.90 44.72
CA GLN A 623 -53.54 40.64 44.01
C GLN A 623 -52.50 39.74 44.68
N SER A 624 -52.78 38.45 44.71
CA SER A 624 -51.84 37.42 45.15
C SER A 624 -52.15 36.10 44.46
N GLU A 625 -51.13 35.25 44.39
CA GLU A 625 -51.26 33.91 43.86
C GLU A 625 -50.43 32.95 44.72
N GLY A 626 -50.95 31.77 45.00
CA GLY A 626 -50.24 30.78 45.82
C GLY A 626 -51.20 29.76 46.42
N ALA A 627 -50.69 28.97 47.37
CA ALA A 627 -51.56 28.15 48.22
C ALA A 627 -52.50 29.06 49.03
N VAL A 628 -53.68 28.55 49.41
CA VAL A 628 -54.76 29.31 50.07
C VAL A 628 -54.26 30.21 51.20
N ASP A 629 -53.47 29.67 52.14
CA ASP A 629 -52.96 30.41 53.29
C ASP A 629 -52.03 31.56 52.87
N GLN A 630 -51.12 31.30 51.93
CA GLN A 630 -50.16 32.29 51.43
C GLN A 630 -50.86 33.40 50.65
N ALA A 631 -51.78 33.04 49.75
CA ALA A 631 -52.47 34.01 48.91
C ALA A 631 -53.36 34.93 49.75
N LEU A 632 -54.15 34.41 50.68
CA LEU A 632 -55.03 35.24 51.51
C LEU A 632 -54.26 36.04 52.57
N GLN A 633 -53.16 35.50 53.13
CA GLN A 633 -52.30 36.27 54.02
C GLN A 633 -51.66 37.45 53.29
N ALA A 634 -51.20 37.27 52.05
CA ALA A 634 -50.66 38.35 51.24
C ALA A 634 -51.70 39.46 50.93
N ILE A 635 -53.00 39.14 50.88
CA ILE A 635 -54.05 40.16 50.78
C ILE A 635 -54.18 40.94 52.10
N VAL A 636 -54.15 40.25 53.25
CA VAL A 636 -54.20 40.90 54.57
C VAL A 636 -53.00 41.82 54.78
N ASP A 637 -51.80 41.38 54.39
CA ASP A 637 -50.58 42.18 54.50
C ASP A 637 -50.67 43.43 53.60
N GLN A 638 -51.16 43.30 52.37
CA GLN A 638 -51.39 44.43 51.46
C GLN A 638 -52.46 45.41 51.98
N MET A 639 -53.50 44.93 52.66
CA MET A 639 -54.49 45.78 53.31
C MET A 639 -53.87 46.57 54.47
N HIS A 640 -53.01 45.93 55.28
CA HIS A 640 -52.30 46.57 56.38
C HIS A 640 -51.35 47.66 55.87
N ASP A 641 -50.56 47.36 54.84
CA ASP A 641 -49.59 48.29 54.24
C ASP A 641 -50.25 49.53 53.65
N ARG A 642 -51.44 49.37 53.03
CA ARG A 642 -52.21 50.48 52.45
C ARG A 642 -53.25 51.08 53.39
N LYS A 643 -53.28 50.66 54.66
CA LYS A 643 -54.24 51.11 55.69
C LYS A 643 -55.71 51.00 55.28
N VAL A 644 -56.06 49.95 54.53
CA VAL A 644 -57.44 49.67 54.10
C VAL A 644 -58.15 48.84 55.16
N ALA A 645 -59.24 49.37 55.72
CA ALA A 645 -60.00 48.71 56.78
C ALA A 645 -61.09 47.75 56.27
N ALA A 646 -61.56 47.94 55.03
CA ALA A 646 -62.66 47.16 54.44
C ALA A 646 -62.44 46.86 52.96
N LEU A 647 -62.94 45.70 52.52
CA LEU A 647 -63.02 45.31 51.11
C LEU A 647 -64.47 45.43 50.64
N SER A 648 -64.67 45.73 49.36
CA SER A 648 -66.00 45.65 48.72
C SER A 648 -66.25 44.25 48.12
N ARG A 649 -65.20 43.61 47.61
CA ARG A 649 -65.27 42.25 47.05
C ARG A 649 -63.93 41.51 47.09
N LEU A 650 -64.00 40.18 47.21
CA LEU A 650 -62.89 39.26 47.02
C LEU A 650 -63.23 38.30 45.87
N ILE A 651 -62.32 38.17 44.91
CA ILE A 651 -62.43 37.22 43.79
C ILE A 651 -61.36 36.16 43.96
N ILE A 652 -61.77 34.89 44.00
CA ILE A 652 -60.89 33.73 44.15
C ILE A 652 -61.02 32.89 42.90
N ARG A 653 -59.94 32.77 42.13
CA ARG A 653 -59.92 31.98 40.90
C ARG A 653 -59.10 30.72 41.09
N VAL A 654 -59.67 29.60 40.65
CA VAL A 654 -59.02 28.30 40.52
C VAL A 654 -58.97 27.91 39.05
N ARG A 655 -57.89 27.23 38.67
CA ARG A 655 -57.71 26.63 37.35
C ARG A 655 -57.15 25.24 37.52
N GLY A 656 -57.62 24.31 36.72
CA GLY A 656 -57.11 22.95 36.72
C GLY A 656 -57.52 22.18 35.49
N GLU A 657 -56.81 21.08 35.25
CA GLU A 657 -57.01 20.20 34.10
C GLU A 657 -57.36 18.80 34.60
N GLY A 658 -58.13 18.04 33.82
CA GLY A 658 -58.52 16.67 34.15
C GLY A 658 -59.20 16.57 35.52
N ALA A 659 -58.84 15.52 36.27
CA ALA A 659 -59.40 15.25 37.58
C ALA A 659 -59.15 16.36 38.61
N SER A 660 -58.04 17.12 38.51
CA SER A 660 -57.76 18.21 39.43
C SER A 660 -58.68 19.41 39.17
N GLY A 661 -58.92 19.76 37.90
CA GLY A 661 -59.88 20.82 37.55
C GLY A 661 -61.30 20.52 38.04
N LEU A 662 -61.75 19.27 37.92
CA LEU A 662 -63.06 18.85 38.46
C LEU A 662 -63.09 18.90 40.00
N LEU A 663 -62.00 18.50 40.66
CA LEU A 663 -61.87 18.57 42.11
C LEU A 663 -61.97 20.01 42.61
N GLU A 664 -61.25 20.95 42.00
CA GLU A 664 -61.28 22.37 42.39
C GLU A 664 -62.68 22.99 42.21
N LEU A 665 -63.38 22.64 41.13
CA LEU A 665 -64.75 23.09 40.88
C LEU A 665 -65.71 22.59 41.97
N ARG A 666 -65.58 21.31 42.36
CA ARG A 666 -66.33 20.70 43.46
C ARG A 666 -66.03 21.37 44.78
N SER A 667 -64.75 21.58 45.09
CA SER A 667 -64.32 22.23 46.33
C SER A 667 -64.87 23.65 46.43
N LEU A 668 -64.86 24.45 45.36
CA LEU A 668 -65.53 25.76 45.36
C LEU A 668 -67.05 25.65 45.55
N GLY A 669 -67.69 24.67 44.92
CA GLY A 669 -69.12 24.39 45.11
C GLY A 669 -69.48 23.91 46.53
N LEU A 670 -68.53 23.33 47.27
CA LEU A 670 -68.71 22.93 48.67
C LEU A 670 -68.34 24.06 49.65
N ALA A 671 -67.48 24.98 49.24
CA ALA A 671 -67.04 26.10 50.07
C ALA A 671 -68.18 27.09 50.33
N ILE A 672 -68.91 27.49 49.30
CA ILE A 672 -69.88 28.59 49.38
C ILE A 672 -70.95 28.39 50.48
N PRO A 673 -71.58 27.21 50.64
CA PRO A 673 -72.52 26.97 51.74
C PRO A 673 -71.89 27.09 53.14
N GLN A 674 -70.58 26.83 53.28
CA GLN A 674 -69.86 26.85 54.56
C GLN A 674 -69.37 28.26 54.93
N LEU A 675 -69.30 29.18 53.95
CA LEU A 675 -68.94 30.58 54.18
C LEU A 675 -70.03 31.40 54.90
N GLY A 676 -71.23 30.84 55.08
CA GLY A 676 -72.35 31.51 55.73
C GLY A 676 -73.07 32.53 54.84
N PRO A 677 -74.00 33.33 55.39
CA PRO A 677 -74.81 34.27 54.62
C PRO A 677 -73.95 35.35 53.94
N GLY A 678 -74.23 35.61 52.66
CA GLY A 678 -73.49 36.61 51.88
C GLY A 678 -73.85 36.58 50.39
N THR A 679 -73.36 37.58 49.66
CA THR A 679 -73.53 37.66 48.19
C THR A 679 -72.40 36.93 47.49
N TYR A 680 -72.71 35.82 46.82
CA TYR A 680 -71.73 35.00 46.08
C TYR A 680 -72.11 34.90 44.61
N ARG A 681 -71.16 35.20 43.73
CA ARG A 681 -71.28 35.03 42.29
C ARG A 681 -70.19 34.10 41.79
N LEU A 682 -70.51 33.24 40.85
CA LEU A 682 -69.52 32.41 40.16
C LEU A 682 -69.40 32.79 38.70
N ASP A 683 -68.19 32.65 38.21
CA ASP A 683 -67.83 32.60 36.80
C ASP A 683 -67.16 31.24 36.56
N VAL A 684 -67.85 30.32 35.89
CA VAL A 684 -67.39 28.96 35.63
C VAL A 684 -67.28 28.76 34.13
N ARG A 685 -66.09 28.44 33.67
CA ARG A 685 -65.77 28.09 32.29
C ARG A 685 -65.18 26.70 32.26
N VAL A 686 -65.81 25.83 31.50
CA VAL A 686 -65.39 24.45 31.33
C VAL A 686 -65.33 24.11 29.86
N THR A 687 -64.24 23.46 29.46
CA THR A 687 -64.11 22.82 28.15
C THR A 687 -63.78 21.35 28.38
N ALA A 688 -64.60 20.45 27.84
CA ALA A 688 -64.45 19.02 28.02
C ALA A 688 -64.58 18.28 26.68
N GLU A 689 -63.79 17.24 26.48
CA GLU A 689 -63.94 16.26 25.42
C GLU A 689 -64.47 14.96 26.04
N LEU A 690 -65.66 14.54 25.63
CA LEU A 690 -66.34 13.34 26.15
C LEU A 690 -66.06 12.10 25.29
N GLY A 691 -65.61 12.29 24.05
CA GLY A 691 -65.33 11.24 23.08
C GLY A 691 -64.67 11.79 21.80
N PRO A 692 -64.36 10.94 20.81
CA PRO A 692 -63.59 11.34 19.62
C PRO A 692 -64.21 12.46 18.77
N GLN A 693 -65.52 12.69 18.89
CA GLN A 693 -66.24 13.78 18.22
C GLN A 693 -67.19 14.53 19.16
N ASP A 694 -67.15 14.23 20.46
CA ASP A 694 -68.08 14.78 21.45
C ASP A 694 -67.35 15.80 22.31
N SER A 695 -67.76 17.07 22.23
CA SER A 695 -67.20 18.14 23.04
C SER A 695 -68.30 18.92 23.76
N LEU A 696 -67.99 19.36 24.98
CA LEU A 696 -68.87 20.15 25.83
C LEU A 696 -68.13 21.41 26.26
N ARG A 697 -68.69 22.58 25.95
CA ARG A 697 -68.24 23.86 26.50
C ARG A 697 -69.36 24.47 27.32
N VAL A 698 -69.06 24.83 28.56
CA VAL A 698 -70.00 25.47 29.49
C VAL A 698 -69.38 26.76 29.98
N GLU A 699 -70.10 27.87 29.79
CA GLU A 699 -69.80 29.14 30.43
C GLU A 699 -71.00 29.57 31.26
N PHE A 700 -70.78 29.79 32.54
CA PHE A 700 -71.78 30.26 33.48
C PHE A 700 -71.26 31.46 34.23
N ARG A 701 -72.03 32.55 34.25
CA ARG A 701 -71.77 33.70 35.10
C ARG A 701 -73.04 34.13 35.81
N GLY A 702 -73.06 34.02 37.14
CA GLY A 702 -74.28 34.31 37.90
C GLY A 702 -74.20 34.02 39.39
N PRO A 703 -75.29 34.26 40.13
CA PRO A 703 -75.35 34.00 41.56
C PRO A 703 -75.30 32.50 41.88
N TRP A 704 -74.74 32.16 43.03
CA TRP A 704 -74.60 30.78 43.52
C TRP A 704 -75.91 29.98 43.48
N ASP A 705 -77.05 30.57 43.86
CA ASP A 705 -78.35 29.88 43.89
C ASP A 705 -78.78 29.31 42.54
N ARG A 706 -78.35 29.93 41.44
CA ARG A 706 -78.61 29.44 40.08
C ARG A 706 -77.62 28.36 39.69
N TYR A 707 -76.34 28.54 40.02
CA TYR A 707 -75.30 27.54 39.77
C TYR A 707 -75.59 26.21 40.46
N ARG A 708 -76.01 26.29 41.74
CA ARG A 708 -76.33 25.12 42.57
C ARG A 708 -77.35 24.18 41.93
N ARG A 709 -78.27 24.68 41.10
CA ARG A 709 -79.34 23.88 40.49
C ARG A 709 -78.85 22.96 39.36
N PHE A 710 -77.71 23.26 38.74
CA PHE A 710 -77.18 22.46 37.64
C PHE A 710 -75.77 21.93 37.89
N LYS A 711 -75.12 22.30 39.01
CA LYS A 711 -73.75 21.88 39.33
C LYS A 711 -73.57 20.36 39.32
N ASP A 712 -74.49 19.60 39.94
CA ASP A 712 -74.32 18.14 40.10
C ASP A 712 -74.43 17.43 38.74
N GLY A 713 -75.32 17.92 37.87
CA GLY A 713 -75.45 17.43 36.49
C GLY A 713 -74.24 17.77 35.64
N LEU A 714 -73.71 18.99 35.77
CA LEU A 714 -72.47 19.39 35.11
C LEU A 714 -71.30 18.51 35.58
N GLU A 715 -71.05 18.42 36.87
CA GLU A 715 -69.96 17.64 37.45
C GLU A 715 -70.03 16.14 37.08
N GLY A 716 -71.23 15.56 36.97
CA GLY A 716 -71.43 14.18 36.54
C GLY A 716 -71.05 13.94 35.07
N LEU A 717 -71.29 14.92 34.19
CA LEU A 717 -70.85 14.86 32.80
C LEU A 717 -69.33 15.06 32.69
N LEU A 718 -68.78 16.02 33.44
CA LEU A 718 -67.34 16.30 33.43
C LEU A 718 -66.49 15.16 33.98
N ALA A 719 -67.04 14.34 34.89
CA ALA A 719 -66.36 13.16 35.41
C ALA A 719 -66.07 12.08 34.34
N GLN A 720 -66.76 12.14 33.19
CA GLN A 720 -66.61 11.19 32.08
C GLN A 720 -65.70 11.74 30.96
N ALA A 721 -65.16 12.94 31.14
CA ALA A 721 -64.35 13.60 30.12
C ALA A 721 -62.96 12.95 29.97
N VAL A 722 -62.55 12.75 28.71
CA VAL A 722 -61.20 12.28 28.32
C VAL A 722 -60.19 13.42 28.47
N ARG A 723 -60.58 14.64 28.11
CA ARG A 723 -59.83 15.87 28.38
C ARG A 723 -60.77 16.89 29.01
N LEU A 724 -60.29 17.60 30.02
CA LEU A 724 -61.08 18.58 30.77
C LEU A 724 -60.20 19.76 31.16
N GLU A 725 -60.66 20.97 30.87
CA GLU A 725 -60.10 22.21 31.38
C GLU A 725 -61.19 22.95 32.16
N VAL A 726 -60.88 23.34 33.40
CA VAL A 726 -61.78 24.11 34.26
C VAL A 726 -61.11 25.40 34.70
N SER A 727 -61.83 26.51 34.52
CA SER A 727 -61.54 27.78 35.17
C SER A 727 -62.78 28.25 35.91
N ALA A 728 -62.67 28.41 37.23
CA ALA A 728 -63.76 28.90 38.05
C ALA A 728 -63.29 30.08 38.91
N ALA A 729 -64.12 31.11 39.01
CA ALA A 729 -63.90 32.24 39.90
C ALA A 729 -65.11 32.44 40.81
N LEU A 730 -64.84 32.51 42.11
CA LEU A 730 -65.82 32.86 43.15
C LEU A 730 -65.63 34.33 43.53
N GLU A 731 -66.64 35.15 43.30
CA GLU A 731 -66.71 36.52 43.78
C GLU A 731 -67.57 36.57 45.06
N CYS A 732 -66.94 36.94 46.16
CA CYS A 732 -67.54 37.16 47.47
C CYS A 732 -67.74 38.67 47.67
N GLY A 733 -68.98 39.11 47.84
CA GLY A 733 -69.31 40.48 48.21
C GLY A 733 -69.17 40.71 49.71
N PHE A 734 -68.59 41.85 50.08
CA PHE A 734 -68.45 42.32 51.46
C PHE A 734 -69.33 43.56 51.64
N ASP A 735 -70.08 43.60 52.74
CA ASP A 735 -70.99 44.71 53.04
C ASP A 735 -70.23 45.81 53.81
N GLY A 736 -69.22 46.42 53.15
CA GLY A 736 -68.56 47.70 53.50
C GLY A 736 -68.34 48.08 54.97
N GLY A 737 -68.03 47.13 55.88
CA GLY A 737 -68.00 47.40 57.33
C GLY A 737 -67.03 46.53 58.16
N ALA A 738 -66.96 46.83 59.47
CA ALA A 738 -66.11 46.14 60.44
C ALA A 738 -66.37 44.63 60.46
N GLY A 739 -65.32 43.83 60.23
CA GLY A 739 -65.42 42.36 60.13
C GLY A 739 -64.77 41.75 58.87
N THR A 740 -64.20 42.57 57.97
CA THR A 740 -63.51 42.09 56.75
C THR A 740 -62.41 41.06 57.06
N LEU A 741 -61.59 41.29 58.09
CA LEU A 741 -60.52 40.37 58.49
C LEU A 741 -61.05 39.04 59.04
N GLU A 742 -62.13 39.06 59.81
CA GLU A 742 -62.78 37.83 60.32
C GLU A 742 -63.38 37.00 59.19
N ARG A 743 -64.00 37.68 58.20
CA ARG A 743 -64.58 37.03 57.03
C ARG A 743 -63.51 36.49 56.07
N LEU A 744 -62.39 37.19 55.89
CA LEU A 744 -61.21 36.65 55.19
C LEU A 744 -60.63 35.42 55.91
N GLY A 745 -60.57 35.46 57.24
CA GLY A 745 -60.18 34.31 58.07
C GLY A 745 -61.12 33.12 57.89
N THR A 746 -62.42 33.36 57.81
CA THR A 746 -63.44 32.32 57.54
C THR A 746 -63.29 31.73 56.14
N VAL A 747 -63.07 32.57 55.11
CA VAL A 747 -62.80 32.13 53.74
C VAL A 747 -61.54 31.27 53.69
N ARG A 748 -60.47 31.70 54.36
CA ARG A 748 -59.21 30.95 54.45
C ARG A 748 -59.43 29.58 55.08
N GLU A 749 -60.14 29.52 56.21
CA GLU A 749 -60.41 28.27 56.91
C GLU A 749 -61.19 27.28 56.03
N VAL A 750 -62.29 27.74 55.43
CA VAL A 750 -63.16 26.88 54.62
C VAL A 750 -62.44 26.34 53.39
N LEU A 751 -61.69 27.17 52.66
CA LEU A 751 -60.94 26.72 51.48
C LEU A 751 -59.80 25.76 51.88
N ARG A 752 -59.17 25.99 53.04
CA ARG A 752 -58.15 25.10 53.59
C ARG A 752 -58.73 23.73 53.97
N THR A 753 -59.87 23.69 54.67
CA THR A 753 -60.53 22.43 55.04
C THR A 753 -60.92 21.60 53.81
N LEU A 754 -61.25 22.27 52.70
CA LEU A 754 -61.63 21.64 51.44
C LEU A 754 -60.44 21.28 50.54
N ASN A 755 -59.20 21.48 51.02
CA ASN A 755 -57.96 21.23 50.28
C ASN A 755 -57.96 21.86 48.89
N VAL A 756 -58.50 23.07 48.76
CA VAL A 756 -58.41 23.86 47.52
C VAL A 756 -56.93 24.10 47.23
N GLY A 757 -56.52 23.86 45.99
CA GLY A 757 -55.13 23.94 45.58
C GLY A 757 -54.63 25.38 45.45
N ARG A 758 -53.91 25.66 44.37
CA ARG A 758 -53.38 27.00 44.11
C ARG A 758 -54.50 27.95 43.67
N ILE A 759 -54.58 29.10 44.31
CA ILE A 759 -55.58 30.13 44.02
C ILE A 759 -54.93 31.42 43.52
N GLU A 760 -55.62 32.14 42.65
CA GLU A 760 -55.40 33.56 42.39
C GLU A 760 -56.45 34.36 43.18
N ALA A 761 -56.02 35.18 44.14
CA ALA A 761 -56.91 36.04 44.91
C ALA A 761 -56.80 37.49 44.40
N THR A 762 -57.93 38.13 44.15
CA THR A 762 -58.01 39.57 43.83
C THR A 762 -59.00 40.22 44.77
N ALA A 763 -58.54 41.11 45.64
CA ALA A 763 -59.38 41.84 46.57
C ALA A 763 -59.51 43.29 46.12
N VAL A 764 -60.74 43.80 46.09
CA VAL A 764 -61.02 45.19 45.71
C VAL A 764 -61.33 45.96 47.00
N PRO A 765 -60.57 47.01 47.32
CA PRO A 765 -60.87 47.88 48.45
C PRO A 765 -62.30 48.42 48.32
N ASP A 766 -62.94 48.67 49.45
CA ASP A 766 -64.07 49.59 49.44
C ASP A 766 -63.49 50.99 49.21
N GLY A 767 -63.86 51.63 48.09
CA GLY A 767 -63.27 52.91 47.69
C GLY A 767 -63.64 54.01 48.68
N GLU A 768 -62.66 54.89 48.97
CA GLU A 768 -62.64 55.97 49.99
C GLU A 768 -63.97 56.44 50.56
#